data_AF-A0A1F6CUQ9-F1
#
_entry.id   AF-A0A1F6CUQ9-F1
#
_cell.length_a   1.000
_cell.length_b   1.000
_cell.length_c   1.000
_cell.angle_alpha   90.00
_cell.angle_beta   90.00
_cell.angle_gamma   90.00
#
_symmetry.space_group_name_H-M   'P 1'
#
loop_
_entity.id
_entity.type
_entity.pdbx_description
1 polymer ?
#
loop_
_entity_poly.entity_id
_entity_poly.type
_entity_poly.pdbx_seq_one_letter_code
_entity_poly.pdbx_strand_id
1 'polypeptide(L)'
;MRKITISVATLLILGSLLAYGGIRAFAASSLFGDAETVGGGNPGTAVQIRSDDSPGWGGIFFDDMNGEPFSSLGELSTDFNVTDDNCGASSPRFTITVTDGVITKNIFVNLGDHPDYNTCPPNTWVSSGNLLDGAANHTLDTSRLPGGTFYDTYAHALAEYGAYTIQGISVETDAGADPGASVGGDGEQTVLIDNVRIIKNANFFYDFEPPPPATLVVDDDHAQCPAAAFTTIQSAVNAAGPGDTVQVCAGTYDEQVVIASKNLTVQGAGGSTIVRPSSAATLTSTYTYPAGNFFAGTVMSSIILVTDTDAATIKDLKVDGANVTTVPTGASRVAGILYGETGGTIDNVSVTDMVVAGYVTRTYGIDLTAVGTARSVEVKDSDITDWSRNGIQVQGASLTADIHDNTLVGPGDVLVGAAVPNGILFIGGAGGSVTDNTINAMHHSLSGSRSAGILFFDPVAPGIVVEGNNISDTDDGVLVGHNANDVIILDNNLHDNLEVGIHLEDGATNTTITGNTITGNPMGGIRFAGAADPGTPDTPPGGGNVANRNNITGNAVGVAGYDAQVFDAECNWWGDASGPSGAGPGTGDSTVGNVDFEPWLTTSDLVGDPCDGPLTGATLTLLKTVDNTGGGAALDTDWTLTASSTSDATVISGAEGDASVTNAGVAPGSYDLTESGPSGYTASDWVCTVDGPVVNFVQDDGNTVTIADGENVTCVITNTFVAPTPPPPEDACDTPLVEPSGYNLVNGSTANDNVTIAPFTMWVGKGGNDVVKGPADGNYIVCTGTGNDIITLGNGDFTIAAGTGSNSITAGNGDGYISSGTAGDKITTGDGVQTIDADGGNNIISTGNGDKTVTTGTGNDNVQTGSGADVIDAGGGTNNVKSGAGDDNVTTGTGNDTIDGGANFDVCNAGGGVNSLSNCEA
;
A
#
# COMPACT_ATOMS: atom_id res chain seq x y z
N MET A 1 -56.24 -28.42 27.79
CA MET A 1 -56.82 -27.08 27.52
C MET A 1 -55.76 -26.26 26.80
N ARG A 2 -56.06 -25.79 25.58
CA ARG A 2 -55.43 -24.73 24.74
C ARG A 2 -53.88 -24.67 24.74
N LYS A 3 -53.11 -25.12 23.72
CA LYS A 3 -52.95 -24.65 22.32
C LYS A 3 -53.04 -23.12 22.16
N ILE A 4 -51.91 -22.45 21.92
CA ILE A 4 -51.78 -21.33 20.96
C ILE A 4 -50.42 -21.45 20.24
N THR A 5 -50.52 -21.58 18.93
CA THR A 5 -49.49 -21.49 17.90
C THR A 5 -49.12 -20.01 17.69
N ILE A 6 -47.84 -19.66 17.60
CA ILE A 6 -47.42 -18.36 17.04
C ILE A 6 -46.85 -18.64 15.65
N SER A 7 -47.63 -18.24 14.64
CA SER A 7 -47.25 -18.22 13.24
C SER A 7 -46.74 -16.82 12.87
N VAL A 8 -45.72 -16.83 12.01
CA VAL A 8 -45.18 -15.77 11.16
C VAL A 8 -46.19 -14.64 10.85
N ALA A 9 -45.81 -13.41 11.15
CA ALA A 9 -46.45 -12.19 10.64
C ALA A 9 -45.37 -11.27 10.07
N THR A 10 -45.38 -11.19 8.75
CA THR A 10 -44.70 -10.24 7.87
C THR A 10 -44.94 -8.81 8.35
N LEU A 11 -43.87 -8.05 8.59
CA LEU A 11 -43.95 -6.63 8.96
C LEU A 11 -44.02 -5.80 7.67
N LEU A 12 -45.24 -5.47 7.24
CA LEU A 12 -45.53 -4.41 6.27
C LEU A 12 -45.62 -3.10 7.05
N ILE A 13 -44.64 -2.20 6.87
CA ILE A 13 -44.75 -0.79 7.27
C ILE A 13 -45.14 0.01 6.02
N LEU A 14 -46.29 0.65 6.10
CA LEU A 14 -46.82 1.57 5.10
C LEU A 14 -46.23 2.96 5.36
N GLY A 15 -45.40 3.46 4.46
CA GLY A 15 -44.97 4.85 4.40
C GLY A 15 -45.52 5.52 3.15
N SER A 16 -46.70 6.12 3.26
CA SER A 16 -47.22 7.05 2.25
C SER A 16 -46.48 8.38 2.37
N LEU A 17 -45.55 8.67 1.46
CA LEU A 17 -45.01 10.01 1.26
C LEU A 17 -45.67 10.66 0.03
N LEU A 18 -46.05 11.92 0.21
CA LEU A 18 -46.63 12.79 -0.80
C LEU A 18 -45.64 13.03 -1.94
N ALA A 19 -46.18 13.08 -3.16
CA ALA A 19 -45.49 13.50 -4.36
C ALA A 19 -44.99 14.95 -4.27
N TYR A 20 -43.67 15.12 -4.28
CA TYR A 20 -42.92 16.28 -4.78
C TYR A 20 -41.57 15.74 -5.32
N GLY A 21 -41.08 16.33 -6.42
CA GLY A 21 -39.85 16.05 -7.19
C GLY A 21 -38.95 14.89 -6.76
N GLY A 22 -38.78 13.91 -7.65
CA GLY A 22 -38.16 12.63 -7.36
C GLY A 22 -36.66 12.71 -7.03
N ILE A 23 -36.32 12.27 -5.81
CA ILE A 23 -35.05 11.62 -5.53
C ILE A 23 -35.30 10.13 -5.79
N ARG A 24 -34.67 9.57 -6.83
CA ARG A 24 -34.61 8.12 -7.03
C ARG A 24 -33.34 7.59 -6.39
N ALA A 25 -33.44 6.39 -5.81
CA ALA A 25 -32.37 5.69 -5.12
C ALA A 25 -31.14 5.47 -6.01
N PHE A 26 -29.95 5.41 -5.39
CA PHE A 26 -28.71 4.92 -5.97
C PHE A 26 -28.99 3.68 -6.84
N ALA A 27 -28.62 3.74 -8.11
CA ALA A 27 -28.79 2.60 -9.01
C ALA A 27 -27.70 1.56 -8.74
N ALA A 28 -28.07 0.27 -8.82
CA ALA A 28 -27.14 -0.83 -8.55
C ALA A 28 -26.11 -0.97 -9.68
N SER A 29 -24.96 -1.57 -9.40
CA SER A 29 -24.02 -2.06 -10.41
C SER A 29 -23.69 -3.53 -10.16
N SER A 30 -23.25 -4.21 -11.21
CA SER A 30 -22.81 -5.60 -11.16
C SER A 30 -21.50 -5.76 -11.92
N LEU A 31 -20.53 -6.43 -11.27
CA LEU A 31 -19.26 -6.80 -11.89
C LEU A 31 -19.46 -8.08 -12.73
N PHE A 32 -18.77 -8.16 -13.86
CA PHE A 32 -18.77 -9.34 -14.72
C PHE A 32 -17.37 -9.63 -15.28
N GLY A 33 -17.17 -10.85 -15.77
CA GLY A 33 -15.83 -11.37 -16.07
C GLY A 33 -15.03 -11.56 -14.78
N ASP A 34 -13.73 -11.28 -14.83
CA ASP A 34 -12.81 -11.36 -13.69
C ASP A 34 -12.60 -9.99 -13.01
N ALA A 35 -13.60 -9.11 -13.14
CA ALA A 35 -13.63 -7.81 -12.51
C ALA A 35 -13.81 -7.94 -10.99
N GLU A 36 -12.99 -7.24 -10.23
CA GLU A 36 -13.03 -7.24 -8.77
C GLU A 36 -12.70 -5.86 -8.19
N THR A 37 -13.20 -5.58 -6.99
CA THR A 37 -12.81 -4.38 -6.24
C THR A 37 -11.42 -4.57 -5.66
N VAL A 38 -10.52 -3.60 -5.83
CA VAL A 38 -9.14 -3.61 -5.32
C VAL A 38 -8.84 -2.31 -4.57
N GLY A 39 -7.80 -2.31 -3.73
CA GLY A 39 -7.26 -1.06 -3.18
C GLY A 39 -6.46 -0.27 -4.23
N GLY A 40 -6.20 1.02 -3.95
CA GLY A 40 -5.40 1.88 -4.82
C GLY A 40 -6.20 2.77 -5.79
N GLY A 41 -7.47 3.04 -5.48
CA GLY A 41 -8.33 4.03 -6.14
C GLY A 41 -7.85 5.47 -5.96
N ASN A 42 -8.56 6.41 -6.57
CA ASN A 42 -8.26 7.85 -6.64
C ASN A 42 -9.34 8.71 -5.96
N PRO A 43 -9.45 8.72 -4.60
CA PRO A 43 -8.69 7.94 -3.61
C PRO A 43 -9.47 6.71 -3.09
N GLY A 44 -8.77 5.64 -2.73
CA GLY A 44 -9.34 4.54 -1.94
C GLY A 44 -9.38 3.22 -2.69
N THR A 45 -10.56 2.83 -3.18
CA THR A 45 -10.79 1.55 -3.86
C THR A 45 -11.13 1.76 -5.31
N ALA A 46 -10.60 0.91 -6.19
CA ALA A 46 -10.96 0.88 -7.59
C ALA A 46 -11.68 -0.43 -7.92
N VAL A 47 -12.30 -0.52 -9.09
CA VAL A 47 -12.60 -1.82 -9.70
C VAL A 47 -11.51 -2.14 -10.71
N GLN A 48 -10.77 -3.21 -10.46
CA GLN A 48 -9.91 -3.81 -11.47
C GLN A 48 -10.76 -4.60 -12.45
N ILE A 49 -10.79 -4.19 -13.71
CA ILE A 49 -11.39 -4.92 -14.82
C ILE A 49 -10.28 -5.57 -15.65
N ARG A 50 -10.46 -6.86 -15.97
CA ARG A 50 -9.49 -7.68 -16.68
C ARG A 50 -10.07 -8.30 -17.93
N SER A 51 -9.19 -8.57 -18.88
CA SER A 51 -9.45 -9.43 -20.03
C SER A 51 -8.24 -10.36 -20.20
N ASP A 52 -8.26 -11.55 -19.63
CA ASP A 52 -7.10 -12.46 -19.47
C ASP A 52 -7.18 -13.75 -20.33
N ASP A 53 -8.26 -13.97 -21.09
CA ASP A 53 -8.45 -15.18 -21.89
C ASP A 53 -9.16 -14.90 -23.22
N SER A 54 -9.15 -15.85 -24.17
CA SER A 54 -9.88 -15.71 -25.45
C SER A 54 -11.21 -16.48 -25.47
N PRO A 55 -12.39 -15.82 -25.58
CA PRO A 55 -12.65 -14.38 -25.40
C PRO A 55 -13.26 -14.13 -24.02
N GLY A 56 -12.41 -13.78 -23.06
CA GLY A 56 -12.76 -13.13 -21.81
C GLY A 56 -12.95 -11.65 -22.08
N TRP A 57 -13.96 -11.08 -21.42
CA TRP A 57 -14.20 -9.64 -21.34
C TRP A 57 -14.77 -9.40 -19.96
N GLY A 58 -14.25 -8.38 -19.27
CA GLY A 58 -14.58 -8.05 -17.90
C GLY A 58 -14.97 -6.59 -17.78
N GLY A 59 -15.77 -6.26 -16.77
CA GLY A 59 -16.28 -4.91 -16.65
C GLY A 59 -17.28 -4.70 -15.53
N ILE A 60 -17.81 -3.48 -15.54
CA ILE A 60 -18.84 -2.99 -14.62
C ILE A 60 -20.10 -2.75 -15.45
N PHE A 61 -21.19 -3.42 -15.10
CA PHE A 61 -22.50 -3.17 -15.67
C PHE A 61 -23.33 -2.29 -14.73
N PHE A 62 -23.92 -1.22 -15.25
CA PHE A 62 -24.72 -0.30 -14.45
C PHE A 62 -26.20 -0.68 -14.56
N ASP A 63 -26.71 -1.30 -13.51
CA ASP A 63 -28.11 -1.73 -13.41
C ASP A 63 -29.01 -0.50 -13.34
N ASP A 64 -30.23 -0.60 -13.88
CA ASP A 64 -31.21 0.50 -13.97
C ASP A 64 -30.92 1.63 -14.99
N MET A 65 -30.07 1.39 -15.98
CA MET A 65 -29.81 2.35 -17.07
C MET A 65 -30.75 2.28 -18.28
N ASN A 66 -31.85 1.54 -18.19
CA ASN A 66 -32.66 1.15 -19.36
C ASN A 66 -33.92 2.00 -19.56
N GLY A 67 -34.31 2.19 -20.81
CA GLY A 67 -35.64 2.71 -21.17
C GLY A 67 -35.71 4.19 -21.58
N GLU A 68 -34.64 4.96 -21.36
CA GLU A 68 -34.54 6.37 -21.79
C GLU A 68 -33.93 6.48 -23.21
N PRO A 69 -34.22 7.57 -23.96
CA PRO A 69 -33.63 7.78 -25.28
C PRO A 69 -32.13 8.11 -25.16
N PHE A 70 -31.33 7.74 -26.15
CA PHE A 70 -29.89 8.05 -26.24
C PHE A 70 -29.62 9.55 -26.09
N SER A 71 -30.53 10.39 -26.61
CA SER A 71 -30.48 11.84 -26.46
C SER A 71 -30.58 12.38 -25.04
N SER A 72 -30.88 11.51 -24.07
CA SER A 72 -30.85 11.90 -22.66
C SER A 72 -29.44 11.96 -22.08
N LEU A 73 -28.45 11.26 -22.66
CA LEU A 73 -27.10 11.21 -22.10
C LEU A 73 -26.42 12.59 -22.21
N GLY A 74 -25.95 13.11 -21.09
CA GLY A 74 -25.21 14.37 -21.01
C GLY A 74 -23.74 14.18 -20.66
N GLU A 75 -23.42 13.10 -19.95
CA GLU A 75 -22.06 12.82 -19.49
C GLU A 75 -21.77 11.32 -19.41
N LEU A 76 -20.55 10.97 -19.81
CA LEU A 76 -19.88 9.73 -19.47
C LEU A 76 -18.44 10.09 -19.10
N SER A 77 -18.06 9.84 -17.85
CA SER A 77 -16.73 10.12 -17.33
C SER A 77 -16.32 9.05 -16.30
N THR A 78 -15.02 8.85 -16.15
CA THR A 78 -14.43 7.98 -15.14
C THR A 78 -12.97 8.34 -14.95
N ASP A 79 -12.45 8.10 -13.76
CA ASP A 79 -11.02 8.00 -13.54
C ASP A 79 -10.58 6.56 -13.83
N PHE A 80 -9.45 6.42 -14.50
CA PHE A 80 -8.93 5.10 -14.85
C PHE A 80 -7.41 5.05 -14.80
N ASN A 81 -6.88 3.86 -14.54
CA ASN A 81 -5.45 3.58 -14.56
C ASN A 81 -5.20 2.26 -15.30
N VAL A 82 -4.50 2.32 -16.43
CA VAL A 82 -4.13 1.13 -17.19
C VAL A 82 -2.87 0.54 -16.58
N THR A 83 -3.01 -0.57 -15.85
CA THR A 83 -1.89 -1.24 -15.15
C THR A 83 -1.21 -2.30 -16.00
N ASP A 84 -1.91 -2.78 -17.04
CA ASP A 84 -1.36 -3.69 -18.03
C ASP A 84 -1.88 -3.34 -19.43
N ASP A 85 -0.98 -3.39 -20.42
CA ASP A 85 -1.17 -2.95 -21.81
C ASP A 85 -1.36 -1.42 -22.02
N ASN A 86 -2.32 -0.99 -22.84
CA ASN A 86 -2.61 0.40 -23.23
C ASN A 86 -4.08 0.54 -23.66
N CYS A 87 -4.55 1.73 -24.05
CA CYS A 87 -5.95 1.95 -24.47
C CYS A 87 -6.29 1.55 -25.93
N GLY A 88 -5.41 0.79 -26.57
CA GLY A 88 -5.53 0.40 -27.97
C GLY A 88 -6.72 -0.51 -28.27
N ALA A 89 -6.98 -0.70 -29.57
CA ALA A 89 -8.05 -1.57 -30.05
C ALA A 89 -9.47 -1.21 -29.55
N SER A 90 -9.72 0.07 -29.21
CA SER A 90 -11.00 0.54 -28.64
C SER A 90 -11.33 -0.11 -27.28
N SER A 91 -10.33 -0.29 -26.43
CA SER A 91 -10.47 -0.84 -25.08
C SER A 91 -9.41 -0.21 -24.17
N PRO A 92 -9.72 0.22 -22.93
CA PRO A 92 -11.04 0.20 -22.28
C PRO A 92 -12.04 1.20 -22.89
N ARG A 93 -13.33 0.92 -22.70
CA ARG A 93 -14.43 1.73 -23.25
C ARG A 93 -15.68 1.69 -22.40
N PHE A 94 -16.53 2.71 -22.55
CA PHE A 94 -17.95 2.58 -22.28
C PHE A 94 -18.66 1.89 -23.45
N THR A 95 -19.50 0.92 -23.13
CA THR A 95 -20.42 0.26 -24.06
C THR A 95 -21.85 0.72 -23.77
N ILE A 96 -22.50 1.34 -24.76
CA ILE A 96 -23.90 1.76 -24.66
C ILE A 96 -24.73 0.88 -25.59
N THR A 97 -25.56 -0.01 -25.03
CA THR A 97 -26.48 -0.81 -25.84
C THR A 97 -27.74 0.00 -26.14
N VAL A 98 -28.08 0.19 -27.41
CA VAL A 98 -29.25 0.97 -27.86
C VAL A 98 -30.16 0.16 -28.78
N THR A 99 -31.45 0.50 -28.83
CA THR A 99 -32.42 -0.11 -29.74
C THR A 99 -33.48 0.86 -30.26
N ASP A 100 -33.88 0.70 -31.53
CA ASP A 100 -35.05 1.37 -32.13
C ASP A 100 -36.33 0.50 -32.06
N GLY A 101 -36.27 -0.63 -31.36
CA GLY A 101 -37.32 -1.65 -31.31
C GLY A 101 -37.25 -2.71 -32.43
N VAL A 102 -36.30 -2.58 -33.37
CA VAL A 102 -36.05 -3.54 -34.45
C VAL A 102 -34.61 -4.05 -34.41
N ILE A 103 -33.65 -3.14 -34.21
CA ILE A 103 -32.21 -3.40 -34.14
C ILE A 103 -31.74 -3.12 -32.71
N THR A 104 -30.89 -3.97 -32.16
CA THR A 104 -30.21 -3.76 -30.88
C THR A 104 -28.71 -3.89 -31.12
N LYS A 105 -27.96 -2.81 -30.87
CA LYS A 105 -26.52 -2.69 -31.17
C LYS A 105 -25.83 -1.81 -30.14
N ASN A 106 -24.51 -1.87 -30.11
CA ASN A 106 -23.69 -1.08 -29.21
C ASN A 106 -23.13 0.15 -29.92
N ILE A 107 -23.10 1.26 -29.18
CA ILE A 107 -22.24 2.42 -29.43
C ILE A 107 -21.09 2.31 -28.45
N PHE A 108 -19.86 2.48 -28.93
CA PHE A 108 -18.67 2.47 -28.07
C PHE A 108 -18.10 3.86 -27.91
N VAL A 109 -17.69 4.18 -26.68
CA VAL A 109 -17.06 5.45 -26.30
C VAL A 109 -15.74 5.10 -25.62
N ASN A 110 -14.63 5.27 -26.33
CA ASN A 110 -13.31 4.82 -25.89
C ASN A 110 -12.71 5.80 -24.87
N LEU A 111 -11.94 5.29 -23.91
CA LEU A 111 -11.26 6.14 -22.91
C LEU A 111 -9.95 6.77 -23.44
N GLY A 112 -9.30 6.15 -24.44
CA GLY A 112 -8.07 6.69 -25.05
C GLY A 112 -8.31 7.88 -25.98
N ASP A 113 -7.24 8.60 -26.37
CA ASP A 113 -7.37 9.75 -27.27
C ASP A 113 -7.57 9.35 -28.74
N HIS A 114 -8.50 10.03 -29.42
CA HIS A 114 -8.63 9.98 -30.88
C HIS A 114 -7.34 10.49 -31.59
N PRO A 115 -6.95 9.92 -32.76
CA PRO A 115 -7.64 8.88 -33.55
C PRO A 115 -7.18 7.45 -33.27
N ASP A 116 -6.02 7.27 -32.64
CA ASP A 116 -5.35 5.97 -32.55
C ASP A 116 -5.71 5.21 -31.26
N TYR A 117 -6.30 5.89 -30.27
CA TYR A 117 -6.72 5.36 -28.96
C TYR A 117 -5.61 4.71 -28.12
N ASN A 118 -4.35 4.76 -28.53
CA ASN A 118 -3.24 4.04 -27.87
C ASN A 118 -2.51 4.82 -26.74
N THR A 119 -2.98 6.01 -26.34
CA THR A 119 -2.14 7.01 -25.61
C THR A 119 -2.29 7.05 -24.09
N CYS A 120 -2.90 6.04 -23.45
CA CYS A 120 -3.03 6.05 -22.00
C CYS A 120 -1.68 5.81 -21.30
N PRO A 121 -1.24 6.69 -20.38
CA PRO A 121 -0.04 6.47 -19.58
C PRO A 121 -0.20 5.21 -18.72
N PRO A 122 0.78 4.28 -18.72
CA PRO A 122 0.70 3.10 -17.87
C PRO A 122 0.90 3.47 -16.39
N ASN A 123 0.21 2.77 -15.51
CA ASN A 123 0.33 2.88 -14.05
C ASN A 123 0.12 4.31 -13.51
N THR A 124 -0.72 5.11 -14.18
CA THR A 124 -1.05 6.47 -13.77
C THR A 124 -2.56 6.68 -13.83
N TRP A 125 -3.13 7.24 -12.77
CA TRP A 125 -4.53 7.67 -12.77
C TRP A 125 -4.74 8.85 -13.72
N VAL A 126 -5.71 8.70 -14.61
CA VAL A 126 -6.12 9.72 -15.58
C VAL A 126 -7.64 9.86 -15.51
N SER A 127 -8.11 11.10 -15.42
CA SER A 127 -9.53 11.37 -15.61
C SER A 127 -9.86 11.42 -17.09
N SER A 128 -10.91 10.72 -17.53
CA SER A 128 -11.37 10.78 -18.91
C SER A 128 -11.99 12.13 -19.27
N GLY A 129 -12.40 12.93 -18.27
CA GLY A 129 -13.33 14.03 -18.48
C GLY A 129 -14.67 13.53 -19.06
N ASN A 130 -15.53 14.47 -19.48
CA ASN A 130 -16.80 14.12 -20.13
C ASN A 130 -16.57 13.74 -21.60
N LEU A 131 -16.71 12.45 -21.91
CA LEU A 131 -16.53 11.91 -23.26
C LEU A 131 -17.67 12.25 -24.24
N LEU A 132 -18.73 12.92 -23.76
CA LEU A 132 -19.88 13.37 -24.55
C LEU A 132 -19.92 14.91 -24.72
N ASP A 133 -18.85 15.62 -24.40
CA ASP A 133 -18.73 17.09 -24.49
C ASP A 133 -18.71 17.65 -25.93
N GLY A 134 -18.46 16.79 -26.92
CA GLY A 134 -18.36 17.17 -28.32
C GLY A 134 -16.98 17.71 -28.73
N ALA A 135 -15.96 17.54 -27.87
CA ALA A 135 -14.58 17.86 -28.21
C ALA A 135 -14.10 17.05 -29.42
N ALA A 136 -13.22 17.63 -30.23
CA ALA A 136 -12.77 17.02 -31.49
C ALA A 136 -11.96 15.71 -31.28
N ASN A 137 -11.38 15.53 -30.10
CA ASN A 137 -10.66 14.33 -29.67
C ASN A 137 -11.57 13.27 -28.99
N HIS A 138 -12.85 13.58 -28.76
CA HIS A 138 -13.84 12.65 -28.20
C HIS A 138 -14.81 12.20 -29.31
N THR A 139 -14.56 11.01 -29.87
CA THR A 139 -15.38 10.42 -30.94
C THR A 139 -15.98 9.09 -30.52
N LEU A 140 -17.17 8.77 -31.03
CA LEU A 140 -17.91 7.55 -30.76
C LEU A 140 -17.79 6.58 -31.94
N ASP A 141 -17.63 5.29 -31.65
CA ASP A 141 -17.79 4.23 -32.66
C ASP A 141 -19.26 3.80 -32.72
N THR A 142 -19.95 4.32 -33.75
CA THR A 142 -21.34 3.97 -34.08
C THR A 142 -21.40 3.02 -35.28
N SER A 143 -20.27 2.47 -35.75
CA SER A 143 -20.18 1.69 -37.00
C SER A 143 -21.07 0.44 -37.04
N ARG A 144 -21.55 -0.02 -35.88
CA ARG A 144 -22.50 -1.13 -35.73
C ARG A 144 -23.95 -0.73 -36.00
N LEU A 145 -24.24 0.56 -36.12
CA LEU A 145 -25.56 1.13 -36.40
C LEU A 145 -25.69 1.57 -37.87
N PRO A 146 -26.90 1.57 -38.44
CA PRO A 146 -27.11 1.98 -39.82
C PRO A 146 -26.73 3.45 -40.06
N GLY A 147 -25.74 3.68 -40.94
CA GLY A 147 -25.27 5.04 -41.27
C GLY A 147 -24.13 5.55 -40.37
N GLY A 148 -23.72 4.76 -39.38
CA GLY A 148 -22.67 5.13 -38.44
C GLY A 148 -21.26 4.93 -38.99
N THR A 149 -20.31 5.60 -38.34
CA THR A 149 -18.88 5.46 -38.62
C THR A 149 -18.12 5.15 -37.34
N PHE A 150 -16.83 4.84 -37.49
CA PHE A 150 -15.96 4.54 -36.35
C PHE A 150 -15.54 5.80 -35.57
N TYR A 151 -15.69 6.98 -36.17
CA TYR A 151 -15.28 8.27 -35.60
C TYR A 151 -16.41 9.29 -35.77
N ASP A 152 -17.56 9.01 -35.17
CA ASP A 152 -18.68 9.96 -35.16
C ASP A 152 -18.51 10.97 -34.02
N THR A 153 -18.88 12.23 -34.28
CA THR A 153 -19.02 13.21 -33.20
C THR A 153 -20.29 12.92 -32.39
N TYR A 154 -20.31 13.33 -31.12
CA TYR A 154 -21.51 13.16 -30.31
C TYR A 154 -22.73 13.85 -30.93
N ALA A 155 -22.55 15.03 -31.53
CA ALA A 155 -23.61 15.74 -32.25
C ALA A 155 -24.18 14.94 -33.44
N HIS A 156 -23.32 14.21 -34.19
CA HIS A 156 -23.78 13.34 -35.27
C HIS A 156 -24.57 12.14 -34.72
N ALA A 157 -24.02 11.46 -33.70
CA ALA A 157 -24.68 10.33 -33.06
C ALA A 157 -26.04 10.73 -32.45
N LEU A 158 -26.14 11.93 -31.88
CA LEU A 158 -27.37 12.49 -31.33
C LEU A 158 -28.42 12.74 -32.42
N ALA A 159 -27.99 13.25 -33.58
CA ALA A 159 -28.88 13.53 -34.71
C ALA A 159 -29.46 12.25 -35.33
N GLU A 160 -28.67 11.20 -35.48
CA GLU A 160 -29.08 9.94 -36.12
C GLU A 160 -29.73 8.96 -35.14
N TYR A 161 -29.22 8.86 -33.92
CA TYR A 161 -29.58 7.82 -32.95
C TYR A 161 -30.22 8.34 -31.67
N GLY A 162 -30.39 9.66 -31.51
CA GLY A 162 -30.93 10.28 -30.29
C GLY A 162 -32.28 9.72 -29.83
N ALA A 163 -33.09 9.18 -30.74
CA ALA A 163 -34.39 8.56 -30.42
C ALA A 163 -34.31 7.07 -30.04
N TYR A 164 -33.15 6.42 -30.19
CA TYR A 164 -32.97 5.02 -29.83
C TYR A 164 -33.01 4.88 -28.32
N THR A 165 -33.62 3.81 -27.81
CA THR A 165 -33.76 3.55 -26.39
C THR A 165 -32.55 2.80 -25.84
N ILE A 166 -31.98 3.26 -24.73
CA ILE A 166 -30.86 2.61 -24.04
C ILE A 166 -31.36 1.31 -23.38
N GLN A 167 -30.56 0.24 -23.51
CA GLN A 167 -30.80 -1.11 -22.97
C GLN A 167 -29.73 -1.56 -21.96
N GLY A 168 -28.68 -0.77 -21.78
CA GLY A 168 -27.62 -0.99 -20.80
C GLY A 168 -26.44 -0.07 -21.06
N ILE A 169 -25.69 0.23 -20.00
CA ILE A 169 -24.40 0.92 -20.07
C ILE A 169 -23.42 0.12 -19.21
N SER A 170 -22.19 -0.03 -19.69
CA SER A 170 -21.11 -0.70 -18.98
C SER A 170 -19.76 -0.04 -19.28
N VAL A 171 -18.80 -0.17 -18.37
CA VAL A 171 -17.37 0.06 -18.63
C VAL A 171 -16.72 -1.30 -18.77
N GLU A 172 -15.97 -1.52 -19.85
CA GLU A 172 -15.50 -2.85 -20.23
C GLU A 172 -14.07 -2.81 -20.79
N THR A 173 -13.34 -3.90 -20.55
CA THR A 173 -12.10 -4.27 -21.23
C THR A 173 -12.32 -5.52 -22.09
N ASP A 174 -11.80 -5.50 -23.31
CA ASP A 174 -11.92 -6.57 -24.31
C ASP A 174 -10.63 -6.68 -25.13
N ALA A 175 -9.90 -7.79 -24.94
CA ALA A 175 -8.69 -8.13 -25.70
C ALA A 175 -8.99 -8.74 -27.09
N GLY A 176 -10.23 -8.65 -27.59
CA GLY A 176 -10.75 -9.32 -28.78
C GLY A 176 -10.04 -9.03 -30.10
N ALA A 177 -9.03 -9.86 -30.41
CA ALA A 177 -8.58 -10.33 -31.73
C ALA A 177 -8.36 -9.28 -32.85
N ASP A 178 -7.34 -8.41 -32.69
CA ASP A 178 -6.68 -7.79 -33.85
C ASP A 178 -5.42 -8.59 -34.25
N PRO A 179 -5.36 -9.17 -35.47
CA PRO A 179 -4.14 -9.75 -36.04
C PRO A 179 -3.04 -8.72 -36.36
N GLY A 180 -3.17 -7.45 -35.94
CA GLY A 180 -2.34 -6.32 -36.36
C GLY A 180 -1.78 -5.40 -35.25
N ALA A 181 -2.15 -5.57 -33.98
CA ALA A 181 -1.62 -4.74 -32.88
C ALA A 181 -0.22 -5.22 -32.43
N SER A 182 0.76 -5.09 -33.32
CA SER A 182 2.17 -5.27 -33.00
C SER A 182 2.72 -4.07 -32.23
N VAL A 183 2.34 -3.96 -30.95
CA VAL A 183 3.09 -3.22 -29.91
C VAL A 183 2.90 -3.90 -28.55
N GLY A 184 3.51 -5.07 -28.37
CA GLY A 184 3.99 -5.52 -27.05
C GLY A 184 3.06 -6.29 -26.10
N GLY A 185 1.74 -6.29 -26.29
CA GLY A 185 0.83 -6.99 -25.37
C GLY A 185 0.77 -8.50 -25.54
N ASP A 186 0.64 -9.23 -24.43
CA ASP A 186 0.52 -10.69 -24.35
C ASP A 186 -0.93 -11.19 -24.52
N GLY A 187 -1.89 -10.28 -24.72
CA GLY A 187 -3.31 -10.57 -24.87
C GLY A 187 -4.10 -10.41 -23.58
N GLU A 188 -3.45 -9.90 -22.51
CA GLU A 188 -4.07 -9.50 -21.26
C GLU A 188 -4.22 -7.97 -21.20
N GLN A 189 -5.37 -7.48 -20.73
CA GLN A 189 -5.54 -6.05 -20.43
C GLN A 189 -6.12 -5.91 -19.03
N THR A 190 -5.45 -5.12 -18.18
CA THR A 190 -5.89 -4.82 -16.81
C THR A 190 -6.01 -3.32 -16.62
N VAL A 191 -7.20 -2.87 -16.18
CA VAL A 191 -7.50 -1.46 -15.96
C VAL A 191 -8.19 -1.30 -14.62
N LEU A 192 -7.75 -0.33 -13.82
CA LEU A 192 -8.46 0.12 -12.63
C LEU A 192 -9.44 1.22 -13.04
N ILE A 193 -10.69 1.13 -12.58
CA ILE A 193 -11.78 2.05 -12.86
C ILE A 193 -12.28 2.64 -11.55
N ASP A 194 -12.44 3.95 -11.52
CA ASP A 194 -12.90 4.70 -10.36
C ASP A 194 -13.73 5.94 -10.76
N ASN A 195 -14.48 6.54 -9.83
CA ASN A 195 -15.27 7.76 -10.04
C ASN A 195 -16.14 7.72 -11.33
N VAL A 196 -16.90 6.65 -11.57
CA VAL A 196 -17.69 6.54 -12.81
C VAL A 196 -18.94 7.41 -12.72
N ARG A 197 -19.04 8.39 -13.62
CA ARG A 197 -20.15 9.34 -13.68
C ARG A 197 -20.92 9.23 -14.99
N ILE A 198 -22.24 9.08 -14.87
CA ILE A 198 -23.18 9.01 -16.00
C ILE A 198 -24.37 9.94 -15.75
N ILE A 199 -24.50 11.00 -16.55
CA ILE A 199 -25.63 11.94 -16.45
C ILE A 199 -26.65 11.69 -17.55
N LYS A 200 -27.94 11.64 -17.19
CA LYS A 200 -29.09 11.59 -18.09
C LYS A 200 -30.07 12.73 -17.82
N ASN A 201 -30.15 13.72 -18.73
CA ASN A 201 -30.92 14.95 -18.54
C ASN A 201 -30.52 15.70 -17.25
N ALA A 202 -31.08 16.89 -17.02
CA ALA A 202 -30.78 17.71 -15.83
C ALA A 202 -31.23 17.10 -14.47
N ASN A 203 -31.72 15.85 -14.41
CA ASN A 203 -32.40 15.29 -13.24
C ASN A 203 -32.03 13.83 -12.90
N PHE A 204 -31.10 13.19 -13.63
CA PHE A 204 -30.64 11.84 -13.31
C PHE A 204 -29.11 11.80 -13.41
N PHE A 205 -28.46 11.56 -12.27
CA PHE A 205 -27.03 11.41 -12.16
C PHE A 205 -26.76 10.05 -11.52
N TYR A 206 -25.84 9.31 -12.12
CA TYR A 206 -25.30 8.07 -11.60
C TYR A 206 -23.84 8.33 -11.25
N ASP A 207 -23.50 8.09 -9.99
CA ASP A 207 -22.14 8.12 -9.48
C ASP A 207 -21.81 6.72 -8.95
N PHE A 208 -20.73 6.14 -9.44
CA PHE A 208 -20.20 4.89 -8.93
C PHE A 208 -18.78 5.11 -8.41
N GLU A 209 -18.72 5.11 -7.09
CA GLU A 209 -17.51 5.03 -6.29
C GLU A 209 -17.45 3.62 -5.67
N PRO A 210 -16.39 2.83 -5.92
CA PRO A 210 -16.20 1.56 -5.24
C PRO A 210 -16.17 1.79 -3.72
N PRO A 211 -16.85 0.96 -2.91
CA PRO A 211 -16.97 1.23 -1.49
C PRO A 211 -15.59 1.15 -0.80
N PRO A 212 -15.24 2.10 0.08
CA PRO A 212 -13.95 2.12 0.74
C PRO A 212 -13.75 0.86 1.61
N PRO A 213 -12.50 0.50 1.92
CA PRO A 213 -12.21 -0.69 2.70
C PRO A 213 -12.96 -0.67 4.04
N ALA A 214 -13.66 -1.77 4.33
CA ALA A 214 -14.47 -1.91 5.52
C ALA A 214 -13.68 -2.56 6.67
N THR A 215 -14.10 -2.25 7.90
CA THR A 215 -13.68 -3.01 9.08
C THR A 215 -14.78 -4.00 9.49
N LEU A 216 -14.48 -5.29 9.43
CA LEU A 216 -15.38 -6.37 9.83
C LEU A 216 -14.99 -6.85 11.23
N VAL A 217 -15.86 -6.62 12.21
CA VAL A 217 -15.60 -6.96 13.62
C VAL A 217 -16.07 -8.38 13.94
N VAL A 218 -15.19 -9.16 14.56
CA VAL A 218 -15.39 -10.56 14.94
C VAL A 218 -15.29 -10.73 16.45
N ASP A 219 -16.24 -11.43 17.06
CA ASP A 219 -16.21 -11.78 18.50
C ASP A 219 -16.85 -13.14 18.74
N ASP A 220 -16.10 -14.07 19.34
CA ASP A 220 -16.50 -15.49 19.43
C ASP A 220 -17.77 -15.71 20.25
N ASP A 221 -18.00 -14.89 21.28
CA ASP A 221 -19.14 -14.99 22.17
C ASP A 221 -19.95 -13.68 22.37
N HIS A 222 -19.60 -12.61 21.65
CA HIS A 222 -20.16 -11.25 21.78
C HIS A 222 -19.94 -10.60 23.16
N ALA A 223 -19.01 -11.07 24.00
CA ALA A 223 -18.76 -10.49 25.31
C ALA A 223 -17.83 -9.27 25.25
N GLN A 224 -16.82 -9.28 24.38
CA GLN A 224 -15.79 -8.25 24.26
C GLN A 224 -16.25 -7.15 23.31
N CYS A 225 -16.96 -7.54 22.25
CA CYS A 225 -17.48 -6.70 21.19
C CYS A 225 -18.95 -7.08 20.92
N PRO A 226 -19.91 -6.61 21.73
CA PRO A 226 -21.33 -7.01 21.64
C PRO A 226 -22.05 -6.64 20.34
N ALA A 227 -21.43 -5.79 19.52
CA ALA A 227 -21.94 -5.35 18.22
C ALA A 227 -21.23 -6.04 17.04
N ALA A 228 -20.34 -7.01 17.29
CA ALA A 228 -19.65 -7.76 16.25
C ALA A 228 -20.68 -8.41 15.30
N ALA A 229 -20.40 -8.32 14.00
CA ALA A 229 -21.28 -8.89 12.98
C ALA A 229 -21.01 -10.39 12.76
N PHE A 230 -19.85 -10.86 13.20
CA PHE A 230 -19.35 -12.20 12.96
C PHE A 230 -18.89 -12.86 14.26
N THR A 231 -19.09 -14.17 14.35
CA THR A 231 -18.64 -14.98 15.50
C THR A 231 -17.44 -15.87 15.18
N THR A 232 -16.99 -15.89 13.93
CA THR A 232 -15.77 -16.61 13.51
C THR A 232 -14.98 -15.75 12.53
N ILE A 233 -13.66 -15.87 12.57
CA ILE A 233 -12.73 -15.14 11.71
C ILE A 233 -12.97 -15.52 10.25
N GLN A 234 -13.13 -16.82 9.96
CA GLN A 234 -13.36 -17.27 8.58
C GLN A 234 -14.64 -16.68 7.98
N SER A 235 -15.71 -16.51 8.78
CA SER A 235 -16.95 -15.91 8.28
C SER A 235 -16.79 -14.45 7.88
N ALA A 236 -15.96 -13.70 8.60
CA ALA A 236 -15.59 -12.33 8.24
C ALA A 236 -14.66 -12.29 7.04
N VAL A 237 -13.62 -13.15 6.98
CA VAL A 237 -12.72 -13.27 5.80
C VAL A 237 -13.50 -13.60 4.52
N ASN A 238 -14.52 -14.45 4.62
CA ASN A 238 -15.39 -14.78 3.48
C ASN A 238 -16.20 -13.55 3.02
N ALA A 239 -16.65 -12.72 3.95
CA ALA A 239 -17.43 -11.51 3.68
C ALA A 239 -16.59 -10.31 3.27
N ALA A 240 -15.32 -10.28 3.66
CA ALA A 240 -14.40 -9.19 3.38
C ALA A 240 -14.03 -9.12 1.89
N GLY A 241 -13.99 -7.90 1.36
CA GLY A 241 -13.40 -7.55 0.08
C GLY A 241 -11.90 -7.24 0.18
N PRO A 242 -11.20 -7.07 -0.95
CA PRO A 242 -9.81 -6.65 -0.94
C PRO A 242 -9.61 -5.27 -0.28
N GLY A 243 -8.55 -5.14 0.52
CA GLY A 243 -8.22 -3.95 1.32
C GLY A 243 -8.88 -3.93 2.71
N ASP A 244 -9.91 -4.74 2.95
CA ASP A 244 -10.65 -4.74 4.21
C ASP A 244 -9.76 -5.13 5.42
N THR A 245 -10.24 -4.79 6.61
CA THR A 245 -9.67 -5.25 7.87
C THR A 245 -10.67 -6.13 8.62
N VAL A 246 -10.29 -7.37 8.89
CA VAL A 246 -10.97 -8.26 9.83
C VAL A 246 -10.42 -8.00 11.22
N GLN A 247 -11.14 -7.19 12.00
CA GLN A 247 -10.80 -6.86 13.39
C GLN A 247 -11.35 -7.94 14.32
N VAL A 248 -10.46 -8.68 14.97
CA VAL A 248 -10.78 -9.81 15.84
C VAL A 248 -10.64 -9.38 17.29
N CYS A 249 -11.70 -9.56 18.06
CA CYS A 249 -11.73 -9.25 19.49
C CYS A 249 -11.04 -10.35 20.31
N ALA A 250 -10.72 -10.05 21.57
CA ALA A 250 -10.06 -11.00 22.46
C ALA A 250 -10.94 -12.23 22.72
N GLY A 251 -10.47 -13.43 22.40
CA GLY A 251 -11.26 -14.65 22.44
C GLY A 251 -10.43 -15.89 22.07
N THR A 252 -11.06 -17.08 22.06
CA THR A 252 -10.42 -18.29 21.53
C THR A 252 -11.25 -18.87 20.40
N TYR A 253 -10.69 -18.83 19.20
CA TYR A 253 -11.34 -19.18 17.95
C TYR A 253 -10.93 -20.61 17.54
N ASP A 254 -11.90 -21.54 17.60
CA ASP A 254 -11.73 -22.94 17.15
C ASP A 254 -12.02 -23.06 15.65
N GLU A 255 -11.06 -22.64 14.83
CA GLU A 255 -11.17 -22.71 13.38
C GLU A 255 -9.80 -22.83 12.70
N GLN A 256 -9.86 -23.14 11.40
CA GLN A 256 -8.79 -22.84 10.45
C GLN A 256 -9.17 -21.53 9.75
N VAL A 257 -8.22 -20.61 9.60
CA VAL A 257 -8.42 -19.38 8.83
C VAL A 257 -7.75 -19.53 7.47
N VAL A 258 -8.49 -19.29 6.40
CA VAL A 258 -8.06 -19.44 5.01
C VAL A 258 -8.38 -18.16 4.26
N ILE A 259 -7.33 -17.50 3.77
CA ILE A 259 -7.37 -16.31 2.93
C ILE A 259 -6.78 -16.73 1.58
N ALA A 260 -7.54 -16.61 0.50
CA ALA A 260 -7.08 -17.01 -0.83
C ALA A 260 -7.38 -15.88 -1.82
N SER A 261 -6.34 -15.39 -2.50
CA SER A 261 -6.44 -14.33 -3.52
C SER A 261 -7.16 -13.07 -3.02
N LYS A 262 -6.81 -12.63 -1.80
CA LYS A 262 -7.39 -11.43 -1.18
C LYS A 262 -6.33 -10.67 -0.40
N ASN A 263 -6.05 -9.44 -0.83
CA ASN A 263 -5.29 -8.50 -0.03
C ASN A 263 -6.14 -8.10 1.16
N LEU A 264 -5.76 -8.47 2.38
CA LEU A 264 -6.60 -8.33 3.57
C LEU A 264 -5.73 -8.21 4.81
N THR A 265 -6.19 -7.40 5.78
CA THR A 265 -5.63 -7.40 7.13
C THR A 265 -6.50 -8.24 8.07
N VAL A 266 -5.91 -9.19 8.79
CA VAL A 266 -6.51 -9.83 9.95
C VAL A 266 -5.76 -9.34 11.19
N GLN A 267 -6.46 -8.57 12.02
CA GLN A 267 -5.88 -7.90 13.19
C GLN A 267 -6.57 -8.35 14.47
N GLY A 268 -5.82 -8.92 15.41
CA GLY A 268 -6.32 -9.26 16.73
C GLY A 268 -6.16 -8.16 17.78
N ALA A 269 -6.47 -8.50 19.03
CA ALA A 269 -6.26 -7.67 20.22
C ALA A 269 -5.00 -8.09 21.02
N GLY A 270 -3.91 -8.38 20.31
CA GLY A 270 -2.67 -8.97 20.82
C GLY A 270 -2.81 -10.45 21.21
N GLY A 271 -1.94 -10.94 22.08
CA GLY A 271 -1.95 -12.35 22.54
C GLY A 271 -3.20 -12.82 23.29
N SER A 272 -4.19 -11.93 23.50
CA SER A 272 -5.52 -12.27 24.03
C SER A 272 -6.49 -12.79 22.96
N THR A 273 -6.17 -12.59 21.68
CA THR A 273 -6.86 -13.20 20.53
C THR A 273 -6.13 -14.49 20.15
N ILE A 274 -6.78 -15.64 20.32
CA ILE A 274 -6.13 -16.94 20.15
C ILE A 274 -6.85 -17.75 19.08
N VAL A 275 -6.20 -18.02 17.95
CA VAL A 275 -6.65 -18.99 16.95
C VAL A 275 -6.11 -20.36 17.35
N ARG A 276 -7.00 -21.24 17.80
CA ARG A 276 -6.64 -22.56 18.35
C ARG A 276 -7.64 -23.62 17.89
N PRO A 277 -7.29 -24.43 16.89
CA PRO A 277 -8.10 -25.57 16.50
C PRO A 277 -8.32 -26.52 17.67
N SER A 278 -9.50 -27.12 17.78
CA SER A 278 -9.81 -28.14 18.78
C SER A 278 -9.20 -29.50 18.47
N SER A 279 -8.83 -29.74 17.21
CA SER A 279 -8.08 -30.91 16.77
C SER A 279 -7.50 -30.72 15.37
N ALA A 280 -6.64 -31.64 14.94
CA ALA A 280 -6.18 -31.71 13.55
C ALA A 280 -7.30 -31.87 12.50
N ALA A 281 -8.50 -32.32 12.90
CA ALA A 281 -9.63 -32.47 11.99
C ALA A 281 -10.30 -31.13 11.62
N THR A 282 -10.04 -30.06 12.38
CA THR A 282 -10.49 -28.69 12.07
C THR A 282 -9.74 -28.12 10.87
N LEU A 283 -8.50 -28.58 10.62
CA LEU A 283 -7.68 -28.16 9.50
C LEU A 283 -8.06 -28.96 8.25
N THR A 284 -8.92 -28.39 7.41
CA THR A 284 -9.47 -29.08 6.23
C THR A 284 -8.85 -28.62 4.92
N SER A 285 -8.34 -27.40 4.88
CA SER A 285 -7.68 -26.82 3.71
C SER A 285 -6.18 -27.10 3.75
N THR A 286 -5.63 -27.34 2.55
CA THR A 286 -4.22 -27.69 2.36
C THR A 286 -3.63 -26.90 1.20
N TYR A 287 -2.34 -26.63 1.28
CA TYR A 287 -1.55 -26.03 0.22
C TYR A 287 -0.50 -27.02 -0.28
N THR A 288 -0.31 -27.14 -1.59
CA THR A 288 0.71 -28.03 -2.16
C THR A 288 1.84 -27.20 -2.71
N TYR A 289 3.07 -27.46 -2.25
CA TYR A 289 4.24 -26.74 -2.76
C TYR A 289 4.33 -26.88 -4.29
N PRO A 290 4.35 -25.76 -5.03
CA PRO A 290 4.44 -25.77 -6.48
C PRO A 290 5.77 -26.33 -7.00
N ALA A 291 5.83 -26.63 -8.30
CA ALA A 291 7.06 -27.03 -8.95
C ALA A 291 8.09 -25.89 -8.89
N GLY A 292 9.37 -26.21 -8.65
CA GLY A 292 10.43 -25.21 -8.44
C GLY A 292 10.83 -25.07 -6.97
N ASN A 293 9.94 -25.42 -6.04
CA ASN A 293 10.28 -25.50 -4.62
C ASN A 293 11.18 -26.70 -4.30
N PHE A 294 12.04 -26.55 -3.29
CA PHE A 294 12.95 -27.60 -2.84
C PHE A 294 12.20 -28.89 -2.44
N PHE A 295 11.05 -28.76 -1.79
CA PHE A 295 10.16 -29.90 -1.45
C PHE A 295 8.87 -29.95 -2.29
N ALA A 296 8.95 -29.64 -3.60
CA ALA A 296 7.79 -29.64 -4.50
C ALA A 296 6.88 -30.88 -4.35
N GLY A 297 5.57 -30.66 -4.34
CA GLY A 297 4.56 -31.70 -4.11
C GLY A 297 4.31 -32.06 -2.64
N THR A 298 5.00 -31.44 -1.69
CA THR A 298 4.64 -31.53 -0.26
C THR A 298 3.29 -30.87 -0.04
N VAL A 299 2.38 -31.58 0.63
CA VAL A 299 1.05 -31.08 0.98
C VAL A 299 1.08 -30.57 2.42
N MET A 300 1.00 -29.27 2.58
CA MET A 300 0.96 -28.55 3.84
C MET A 300 -0.48 -28.36 4.31
N SER A 301 -0.68 -28.35 5.62
CA SER A 301 -1.84 -27.74 6.25
C SER A 301 -1.35 -26.68 7.24
N SER A 302 -2.19 -25.71 7.59
CA SER A 302 -1.84 -24.71 8.58
C SER A 302 -3.05 -24.20 9.34
N ILE A 303 -2.83 -23.57 10.49
CA ILE A 303 -3.90 -22.96 11.29
C ILE A 303 -4.39 -21.69 10.60
N ILE A 304 -3.46 -20.86 10.12
CA ILE A 304 -3.73 -19.75 9.20
C ILE A 304 -3.06 -20.08 7.87
N LEU A 305 -3.85 -20.13 6.80
CA LEU A 305 -3.41 -20.38 5.44
C LEU A 305 -3.72 -19.15 4.59
N VAL A 306 -2.69 -18.53 4.01
CA VAL A 306 -2.82 -17.44 3.06
C VAL A 306 -2.22 -17.86 1.72
N THR A 307 -2.97 -17.69 0.63
CA THR A 307 -2.49 -18.07 -0.71
C THR A 307 -2.76 -17.02 -1.78
N ASP A 308 -1.85 -16.97 -2.75
CA ASP A 308 -2.00 -16.29 -4.05
C ASP A 308 -2.41 -14.81 -3.95
N THR A 309 -1.76 -14.03 -3.06
CA THR A 309 -2.09 -12.63 -2.81
C THR A 309 -0.86 -11.74 -2.69
N ASP A 310 -0.96 -10.48 -3.08
CA ASP A 310 0.20 -9.59 -3.15
C ASP A 310 0.56 -9.00 -1.78
N ALA A 311 -0.45 -8.67 -0.98
CA ALA A 311 -0.28 -8.03 0.31
C ALA A 311 -1.37 -8.49 1.31
N ALA A 312 -1.04 -9.48 2.14
CA ALA A 312 -1.85 -9.87 3.29
C ALA A 312 -1.13 -9.60 4.60
N THR A 313 -1.87 -9.08 5.57
CA THR A 313 -1.34 -8.76 6.91
C THR A 313 -2.00 -9.63 7.96
N ILE A 314 -1.20 -10.38 8.72
CA ILE A 314 -1.65 -11.06 9.95
C ILE A 314 -0.96 -10.40 11.13
N LYS A 315 -1.72 -9.78 12.04
CA LYS A 315 -1.13 -9.06 13.16
C LYS A 315 -1.88 -9.14 14.47
N ASP A 316 -1.16 -8.87 15.56
CA ASP A 316 -1.69 -8.72 16.92
C ASP A 316 -2.50 -9.95 17.40
N LEU A 317 -2.03 -11.18 17.17
CA LEU A 317 -2.76 -12.40 17.58
C LEU A 317 -1.85 -13.57 17.96
N LYS A 318 -2.44 -14.58 18.60
CA LYS A 318 -1.79 -15.84 18.93
C LYS A 318 -2.33 -16.99 18.07
N VAL A 319 -1.43 -17.80 17.52
CA VAL A 319 -1.69 -19.08 16.87
C VAL A 319 -1.19 -20.20 17.77
N ASP A 320 -2.08 -21.10 18.19
CA ASP A 320 -1.79 -22.14 19.18
C ASP A 320 -2.08 -23.54 18.61
N GLY A 321 -1.01 -24.31 18.43
CA GLY A 321 -1.02 -25.66 17.85
C GLY A 321 -1.28 -26.80 18.82
N ALA A 322 -1.49 -26.55 20.12
CA ALA A 322 -1.44 -27.57 21.17
C ALA A 322 -2.37 -28.79 20.96
N ASN A 323 -3.49 -28.59 20.26
CA ASN A 323 -4.45 -29.67 19.98
C ASN A 323 -4.22 -30.37 18.62
N VAL A 324 -3.33 -29.85 17.78
CA VAL A 324 -2.98 -30.41 16.46
C VAL A 324 -1.90 -31.48 16.64
N THR A 325 -2.25 -32.55 17.36
CA THR A 325 -1.30 -33.61 17.76
C THR A 325 -1.05 -34.68 16.68
N THR A 326 -1.84 -34.69 15.61
CA THR A 326 -1.74 -35.62 14.47
C THR A 326 -1.73 -34.85 13.16
N VAL A 327 -1.17 -35.43 12.10
CA VAL A 327 -1.21 -34.80 10.76
C VAL A 327 -2.67 -34.72 10.28
N PRO A 328 -3.17 -33.53 9.85
CA PRO A 328 -4.47 -33.37 9.23
C PRO A 328 -4.66 -34.29 8.03
N THR A 329 -5.91 -34.67 7.75
CA THR A 329 -6.20 -35.61 6.65
C THR A 329 -5.84 -34.97 5.31
N GLY A 330 -4.99 -35.65 4.52
CA GLY A 330 -4.55 -35.19 3.20
C GLY A 330 -3.24 -34.39 3.21
N ALA A 331 -2.81 -33.90 4.38
CA ALA A 331 -1.52 -33.23 4.54
C ALA A 331 -0.40 -34.21 4.87
N SER A 332 0.84 -33.77 4.71
CA SER A 332 2.05 -34.46 5.14
C SER A 332 2.84 -33.69 6.20
N ARG A 333 2.59 -32.38 6.34
CA ARG A 333 3.23 -31.47 7.30
C ARG A 333 2.24 -30.39 7.75
N VAL A 334 2.59 -29.67 8.82
CA VAL A 334 1.72 -28.64 9.42
C VAL A 334 2.53 -27.39 9.77
N ALA A 335 1.97 -26.21 9.51
CA ALA A 335 2.50 -24.93 9.96
C ALA A 335 1.50 -24.21 10.90
N GLY A 336 1.98 -23.28 11.72
CA GLY A 336 1.09 -22.34 12.41
C GLY A 336 0.48 -21.37 11.40
N ILE A 337 1.35 -20.59 10.76
CA ILE A 337 1.00 -19.67 9.67
C ILE A 337 1.70 -20.14 8.39
N LEU A 338 0.98 -20.14 7.27
CA LEU A 338 1.54 -20.44 5.95
C LEU A 338 1.16 -19.34 4.95
N TYR A 339 2.16 -18.77 4.28
CA TYR A 339 2.00 -17.88 3.13
C TYR A 339 2.51 -18.61 1.87
N GLY A 340 1.61 -18.94 0.95
CA GLY A 340 1.92 -19.63 -0.30
C GLY A 340 1.67 -18.75 -1.52
N GLU A 341 2.67 -18.51 -2.34
CA GLU A 341 2.63 -17.51 -3.44
C GLU A 341 2.09 -16.15 -2.96
N THR A 342 2.45 -15.78 -1.73
CA THR A 342 1.87 -14.64 -1.01
C THR A 342 2.93 -13.66 -0.54
N GLY A 343 2.68 -12.36 -0.71
CA GLY A 343 3.42 -11.26 -0.07
C GLY A 343 2.64 -10.59 1.07
N GLY A 344 3.31 -9.71 1.82
CA GLY A 344 2.71 -8.93 2.90
C GLY A 344 3.46 -9.04 4.23
N THR A 345 2.76 -8.91 5.35
CA THR A 345 3.39 -8.73 6.67
C THR A 345 2.82 -9.70 7.71
N ILE A 346 3.69 -10.24 8.56
CA ILE A 346 3.33 -10.95 9.80
C ILE A 346 3.95 -10.16 10.96
N ASP A 347 3.11 -9.54 11.80
CA ASP A 347 3.53 -8.50 12.75
C ASP A 347 2.94 -8.72 14.14
N ASN A 348 3.78 -8.73 15.18
CA ASN A 348 3.34 -8.89 16.57
C ASN A 348 2.43 -10.12 16.78
N VAL A 349 2.83 -11.25 16.24
CA VAL A 349 2.13 -12.53 16.43
C VAL A 349 2.88 -13.44 17.38
N SER A 350 2.16 -14.32 18.07
CA SER A 350 2.80 -15.46 18.74
C SER A 350 2.36 -16.78 18.12
N VAL A 351 3.31 -17.63 17.75
CA VAL A 351 3.04 -18.97 17.22
C VAL A 351 3.64 -20.00 18.18
N THR A 352 2.83 -20.93 18.67
CA THR A 352 3.27 -21.85 19.73
C THR A 352 2.71 -23.27 19.59
N ASP A 353 3.35 -24.22 20.27
CA ASP A 353 2.90 -25.60 20.44
C ASP A 353 2.67 -26.33 19.10
N MET A 354 3.49 -26.05 18.09
CA MET A 354 3.42 -26.68 16.77
C MET A 354 4.09 -28.05 16.81
N VAL A 355 3.57 -28.99 17.62
CA VAL A 355 4.19 -30.29 17.88
C VAL A 355 3.26 -31.43 17.47
N VAL A 356 3.58 -32.07 16.34
CA VAL A 356 2.81 -33.21 15.80
C VAL A 356 3.57 -34.52 16.03
N ALA A 357 2.87 -35.53 16.55
CA ALA A 357 3.41 -36.87 16.78
C ALA A 357 4.71 -36.91 17.62
N GLY A 358 4.86 -36.01 18.59
CA GLY A 358 6.02 -35.95 19.48
C GLY A 358 7.33 -35.61 18.74
N TYR A 359 7.32 -34.51 17.98
CA TYR A 359 8.43 -33.99 17.16
C TYR A 359 8.88 -34.86 15.98
N VAL A 360 8.23 -36.01 15.74
CA VAL A 360 8.56 -36.90 14.61
C VAL A 360 8.12 -36.29 13.27
N THR A 361 6.93 -35.68 13.24
CA THR A 361 6.43 -35.01 12.04
C THR A 361 7.03 -33.62 11.95
N ARG A 362 7.52 -33.25 10.76
CA ARG A 362 8.02 -31.90 10.47
C ARG A 362 6.89 -30.88 10.56
N THR A 363 7.05 -29.93 11.46
CA THR A 363 6.16 -28.81 11.68
C THR A 363 6.93 -27.50 11.69
N TYR A 364 6.19 -26.44 11.42
CA TYR A 364 6.73 -25.09 11.25
C TYR A 364 5.96 -24.11 12.11
N GLY A 365 6.65 -23.11 12.67
CA GLY A 365 5.96 -21.94 13.20
C GLY A 365 5.32 -21.17 12.05
N ILE A 366 6.17 -20.62 11.18
CA ILE A 366 5.81 -19.87 9.98
C ILE A 366 6.46 -20.53 8.76
N ASP A 367 5.67 -20.73 7.71
CA ASP A 367 6.12 -21.29 6.43
C ASP A 367 5.82 -20.31 5.29
N LEU A 368 6.87 -19.79 4.65
CA LEU A 368 6.78 -18.82 3.57
C LEU A 368 7.28 -19.47 2.27
N THR A 369 6.50 -19.36 1.19
CA THR A 369 6.93 -19.89 -0.10
C THR A 369 6.40 -19.12 -1.30
N ALA A 370 7.29 -18.86 -2.28
CA ALA A 370 6.90 -18.31 -3.59
C ALA A 370 7.91 -18.70 -4.68
N VAL A 371 7.41 -19.22 -5.80
CA VAL A 371 8.22 -19.56 -7.00
C VAL A 371 7.61 -19.05 -8.30
N GLY A 372 6.38 -18.53 -8.26
CA GLY A 372 5.73 -17.87 -9.39
C GLY A 372 6.14 -16.40 -9.43
N THR A 373 5.19 -15.52 -9.12
CA THR A 373 5.38 -14.07 -9.06
C THR A 373 6.32 -13.68 -7.93
N ALA A 374 7.11 -12.63 -8.13
CA ALA A 374 7.95 -12.08 -7.07
C ALA A 374 7.10 -11.66 -5.86
N ARG A 375 7.45 -12.14 -4.68
CA ARG A 375 6.80 -11.86 -3.40
C ARG A 375 7.82 -11.31 -2.41
N SER A 376 7.40 -10.31 -1.65
CA SER A 376 8.12 -9.82 -0.48
C SER A 376 7.30 -10.10 0.78
N VAL A 377 7.93 -10.64 1.81
CA VAL A 377 7.29 -10.87 3.11
C VAL A 377 8.13 -10.28 4.23
N GLU A 378 7.51 -9.50 5.10
CA GLU A 378 8.11 -8.98 6.33
C GLU A 378 7.57 -9.78 7.53
N VAL A 379 8.45 -10.28 8.40
CA VAL A 379 8.09 -10.94 9.66
C VAL A 379 8.77 -10.22 10.81
N LYS A 380 7.98 -9.58 11.68
CA LYS A 380 8.52 -8.76 12.77
C LYS A 380 7.78 -8.82 14.08
N ASP A 381 8.46 -8.38 15.13
CA ASP A 381 7.94 -8.22 16.49
C ASP A 381 7.27 -9.49 17.05
N SER A 382 7.63 -10.68 16.54
CA SER A 382 6.87 -11.91 16.75
C SER A 382 7.58 -12.92 17.64
N ASP A 383 6.79 -13.67 18.41
CA ASP A 383 7.23 -14.73 19.31
C ASP A 383 6.92 -16.12 18.72
N ILE A 384 7.92 -16.85 18.25
CA ILE A 384 7.76 -18.21 17.73
C ILE A 384 8.36 -19.19 18.73
N THR A 385 7.57 -20.14 19.20
CA THR A 385 7.97 -21.09 20.24
C THR A 385 7.53 -22.51 19.94
N ASP A 386 8.34 -23.50 20.32
CA ASP A 386 8.02 -24.94 20.28
C ASP A 386 7.49 -25.47 18.92
N TRP A 387 8.42 -25.83 18.03
CA TRP A 387 8.19 -26.48 16.73
C TRP A 387 9.10 -27.70 16.59
N SER A 388 8.89 -28.51 15.54
CA SER A 388 9.75 -29.68 15.29
C SER A 388 10.80 -29.51 14.20
N ARG A 389 10.52 -28.73 13.14
CA ARG A 389 11.45 -28.60 12.00
C ARG A 389 12.06 -27.20 11.88
N ASN A 390 11.31 -26.17 11.52
CA ASN A 390 11.86 -24.82 11.47
C ASN A 390 10.90 -23.84 12.17
N GLY A 391 11.44 -22.84 12.87
CA GLY A 391 10.64 -21.77 13.46
C GLY A 391 10.03 -20.95 12.33
N ILE A 392 10.89 -20.44 11.45
CA ILE A 392 10.53 -19.77 10.21
C ILE A 392 11.23 -20.46 9.04
N GLN A 393 10.48 -20.84 8.00
CA GLN A 393 11.03 -21.35 6.74
C GLN A 393 10.72 -20.38 5.61
N VAL A 394 11.76 -20.02 4.84
CA VAL A 394 11.68 -19.18 3.64
C VAL A 394 12.15 -20.00 2.45
N GLN A 395 11.26 -20.22 1.48
CA GLN A 395 11.55 -21.09 0.34
C GLN A 395 11.04 -20.57 -1.00
N GLY A 396 11.94 -20.53 -1.99
CA GLY A 396 11.58 -20.34 -3.40
C GLY A 396 12.24 -19.11 -4.03
N ALA A 397 12.60 -19.24 -5.31
CA ALA A 397 13.42 -18.26 -6.03
C ALA A 397 12.74 -16.91 -6.30
N SER A 398 11.43 -16.83 -6.09
CA SER A 398 10.65 -15.59 -6.25
C SER A 398 10.31 -14.94 -4.91
N LEU A 399 10.87 -15.45 -3.79
CA LEU A 399 10.60 -14.94 -2.46
C LEU A 399 11.78 -14.14 -1.92
N THR A 400 11.51 -12.91 -1.51
CA THR A 400 12.36 -12.12 -0.63
C THR A 400 11.69 -12.02 0.74
N ALA A 401 12.41 -12.28 1.83
CA ALA A 401 11.85 -12.19 3.18
C ALA A 401 12.74 -11.38 4.11
N ASP A 402 12.16 -10.37 4.75
CA ASP A 402 12.81 -9.62 5.82
C ASP A 402 12.31 -10.13 7.17
N ILE A 403 13.23 -10.57 8.03
CA ILE A 403 12.91 -11.21 9.31
C ILE A 403 13.64 -10.48 10.41
N HIS A 404 12.93 -9.67 11.18
CA HIS A 404 13.58 -8.83 12.19
C HIS A 404 12.81 -8.63 13.49
N ASP A 405 13.50 -8.29 14.58
CA ASP A 405 12.91 -8.05 15.91
C ASP A 405 12.07 -9.23 16.46
N ASN A 406 12.34 -10.46 16.04
CA ASN A 406 11.61 -11.64 16.49
C ASN A 406 12.31 -12.36 17.64
N THR A 407 11.54 -13.06 18.47
CA THR A 407 12.05 -14.00 19.46
C THR A 407 11.67 -15.43 19.09
N LEU A 408 12.67 -16.28 18.89
CA LEU A 408 12.52 -17.69 18.53
C LEU A 408 13.06 -18.58 19.65
N VAL A 409 12.21 -19.41 20.25
CA VAL A 409 12.59 -20.37 21.29
C VAL A 409 12.21 -21.79 20.86
N GLY A 410 13.22 -22.59 20.50
CA GLY A 410 13.03 -23.94 20.02
C GLY A 410 12.58 -24.94 21.09
N PRO A 411 12.47 -26.23 20.71
CA PRO A 411 11.96 -27.28 21.58
C PRO A 411 12.96 -27.75 22.67
N GLY A 412 14.17 -27.19 22.71
CA GLY A 412 15.29 -27.72 23.49
C GLY A 412 15.81 -29.04 22.95
N ASP A 413 16.24 -29.93 23.86
CA ASP A 413 16.77 -31.26 23.54
C ASP A 413 15.72 -32.18 22.92
N VAL A 414 15.84 -32.43 21.61
CA VAL A 414 15.07 -33.48 20.93
C VAL A 414 15.86 -34.78 20.77
N LEU A 415 15.14 -35.90 20.86
CA LEU A 415 15.70 -37.26 20.85
C LEU A 415 15.75 -37.87 19.43
N VAL A 416 16.53 -38.95 19.31
CA VAL A 416 16.64 -39.79 18.11
C VAL A 416 15.26 -40.14 17.53
N GLY A 417 15.03 -39.73 16.27
CA GLY A 417 13.80 -39.98 15.52
C GLY A 417 12.88 -38.76 15.40
N ALA A 418 13.19 -37.65 16.08
CA ALA A 418 12.57 -36.34 15.84
C ALA A 418 13.11 -35.70 14.55
N ALA A 419 12.39 -34.70 14.05
CA ALA A 419 12.94 -33.76 13.08
C ALA A 419 14.04 -32.90 13.76
N VAL A 420 15.06 -32.53 12.99
CA VAL A 420 16.12 -31.63 13.49
C VAL A 420 15.56 -30.20 13.47
N PRO A 421 15.48 -29.51 14.62
CA PRO A 421 14.87 -28.20 14.71
C PRO A 421 15.87 -27.11 14.30
N ASN A 422 15.47 -26.15 13.46
CA ASN A 422 16.24 -24.94 13.16
C ASN A 422 15.41 -23.69 13.48
N GLY A 423 16.05 -22.56 13.73
CA GLY A 423 15.35 -21.30 13.98
C GLY A 423 14.78 -20.77 12.67
N ILE A 424 15.65 -20.17 11.88
CA ILE A 424 15.31 -19.57 10.59
C ILE A 424 16.03 -20.35 9.48
N LEU A 425 15.30 -20.75 8.42
CA LEU A 425 15.85 -21.44 7.26
C LEU A 425 15.55 -20.68 5.97
N PHE A 426 16.59 -20.39 5.17
CA PHE A 426 16.48 -19.98 3.77
C PHE A 426 16.90 -21.11 2.83
N ILE A 427 16.08 -21.39 1.82
CA ILE A 427 16.30 -22.50 0.88
C ILE A 427 15.64 -22.28 -0.48
N GLY A 428 16.10 -22.98 -1.52
CA GLY A 428 15.42 -23.04 -2.82
C GLY A 428 15.41 -21.73 -3.60
N GLY A 429 16.44 -20.89 -3.42
CA GLY A 429 16.64 -19.62 -4.12
C GLY A 429 16.07 -18.39 -3.43
N ALA A 430 15.51 -18.53 -2.23
CA ALA A 430 14.98 -17.40 -1.46
C ALA A 430 16.07 -16.38 -1.11
N GLY A 431 15.72 -15.09 -1.08
CA GLY A 431 16.56 -13.97 -0.66
C GLY A 431 15.97 -13.19 0.50
N GLY A 432 16.69 -12.17 0.98
CA GLY A 432 16.21 -11.26 2.04
C GLY A 432 17.24 -11.01 3.14
N SER A 433 16.76 -10.76 4.35
CA SER A 433 17.55 -10.34 5.52
C SER A 433 17.08 -11.02 6.81
N VAL A 434 17.99 -11.14 7.77
CA VAL A 434 17.71 -11.64 9.12
C VAL A 434 18.41 -10.72 10.12
N THR A 435 17.66 -9.82 10.75
CA THR A 435 18.26 -8.76 11.60
C THR A 435 17.65 -8.71 13.01
N ASP A 436 18.45 -8.40 14.03
CA ASP A 436 17.97 -8.11 15.40
C ASP A 436 17.06 -9.18 16.05
N ASN A 437 17.17 -10.44 15.63
CA ASN A 437 16.40 -11.53 16.22
C ASN A 437 17.09 -12.12 17.45
N THR A 438 16.31 -12.61 18.41
CA THR A 438 16.79 -13.44 19.52
C THR A 438 16.41 -14.90 19.29
N ILE A 439 17.40 -15.79 19.12
CA ILE A 439 17.19 -17.20 18.75
C ILE A 439 17.87 -18.13 19.75
N ASN A 440 17.12 -19.08 20.33
CA ASN A 440 17.68 -20.02 21.32
C ASN A 440 16.93 -21.35 21.46
N ALA A 441 17.52 -22.25 22.27
CA ALA A 441 16.97 -23.52 22.75
C ALA A 441 16.72 -24.57 21.65
N MET A 442 17.74 -24.91 20.87
CA MET A 442 17.60 -25.77 19.69
C MET A 442 18.67 -26.85 19.63
N HIS A 443 18.36 -28.10 20.02
CA HIS A 443 19.38 -29.15 20.18
C HIS A 443 18.94 -30.49 19.62
N HIS A 444 19.83 -31.17 18.89
CA HIS A 444 19.54 -32.50 18.37
C HIS A 444 20.63 -33.53 18.73
N SER A 445 20.25 -34.46 19.62
CA SER A 445 21.18 -35.36 20.32
C SER A 445 21.74 -36.57 19.53
N LEU A 446 22.11 -36.41 18.23
CA LEU A 446 22.68 -37.48 17.38
C LEU A 446 24.10 -37.17 16.87
N SER A 447 24.94 -38.21 16.73
CA SER A 447 26.25 -38.09 16.06
C SER A 447 26.09 -37.94 14.53
N GLY A 448 25.91 -36.71 14.06
CA GLY A 448 25.98 -36.34 12.63
C GLY A 448 24.82 -35.51 12.06
N SER A 449 23.89 -34.99 12.86
CA SER A 449 22.89 -34.02 12.39
C SER A 449 22.74 -32.93 13.43
N ARG A 450 22.89 -31.67 13.00
CA ARG A 450 22.96 -30.48 13.85
C ARG A 450 21.76 -29.58 13.61
N SER A 451 21.20 -29.03 14.67
CA SER A 451 20.33 -27.86 14.58
C SER A 451 21.16 -26.61 14.29
N ALA A 452 20.53 -25.60 13.70
CA ALA A 452 21.11 -24.28 13.59
C ALA A 452 20.11 -23.21 14.05
N GLY A 453 20.62 -22.15 14.68
CA GLY A 453 19.83 -20.94 14.92
C GLY A 453 19.37 -20.34 13.59
N ILE A 454 20.31 -20.12 12.67
CA ILE A 454 20.03 -19.70 11.29
C ILE A 454 20.72 -20.67 10.32
N LEU A 455 19.98 -21.16 9.33
CA LEU A 455 20.45 -22.11 8.32
C LEU A 455 20.23 -21.57 6.90
N PHE A 456 21.28 -21.60 6.09
CA PHE A 456 21.22 -21.35 4.64
C PHE A 456 21.55 -22.64 3.88
N PHE A 457 20.67 -23.04 2.96
CA PHE A 457 20.79 -24.34 2.30
C PHE A 457 20.22 -24.34 0.87
N ASP A 458 21.04 -24.69 -0.14
CA ASP A 458 20.70 -25.09 -1.53
C ASP A 458 19.57 -24.40 -2.32
N PRO A 459 19.96 -23.60 -3.31
CA PRO A 459 20.80 -22.42 -3.13
C PRO A 459 20.00 -21.33 -2.41
N VAL A 460 20.63 -20.20 -2.14
CA VAL A 460 19.94 -18.97 -1.69
C VAL A 460 20.25 -17.83 -2.65
N ALA A 461 19.44 -16.77 -2.64
CA ALA A 461 19.75 -15.58 -3.41
C ALA A 461 21.05 -14.94 -2.88
N PRO A 462 21.89 -14.36 -3.75
CA PRO A 462 23.12 -13.71 -3.31
C PRO A 462 22.81 -12.43 -2.52
N GLY A 463 23.66 -12.12 -1.53
CA GLY A 463 23.58 -10.86 -0.77
C GLY A 463 22.66 -10.90 0.45
N ILE A 464 22.31 -12.08 0.97
CA ILE A 464 21.54 -12.16 2.23
C ILE A 464 22.37 -11.61 3.38
N VAL A 465 21.78 -10.70 4.16
CA VAL A 465 22.39 -10.06 5.33
C VAL A 465 21.87 -10.69 6.61
N VAL A 466 22.79 -11.06 7.50
CA VAL A 466 22.54 -11.55 8.87
C VAL A 466 23.21 -10.59 9.84
N GLU A 467 22.43 -9.74 10.50
CA GLU A 467 22.96 -8.61 11.29
C GLU A 467 22.33 -8.48 12.68
N GLY A 468 23.11 -8.11 13.70
CA GLY A 468 22.57 -7.75 15.01
C GLY A 468 21.87 -8.88 15.80
N ASN A 469 21.87 -10.12 15.30
CA ASN A 469 21.14 -11.21 15.94
C ASN A 469 21.84 -11.69 17.21
N ASN A 470 21.05 -12.09 18.21
CA ASN A 470 21.51 -12.71 19.44
C ASN A 470 21.16 -14.21 19.47
N ILE A 471 22.16 -15.07 19.24
CA ILE A 471 21.97 -16.52 19.08
C ILE A 471 22.74 -17.28 20.14
N SER A 472 22.03 -18.11 20.90
CA SER A 472 22.60 -18.88 22.01
C SER A 472 21.85 -20.17 22.28
N ASP A 473 22.46 -21.11 22.99
CA ASP A 473 21.80 -22.38 23.34
C ASP A 473 21.19 -23.08 22.10
N THR A 474 21.93 -23.10 20.98
CA THR A 474 21.67 -23.95 19.80
C THR A 474 22.84 -24.92 19.58
N ASP A 475 22.72 -25.95 18.72
CA ASP A 475 23.91 -26.75 18.32
C ASP A 475 24.90 -25.83 17.57
N ASP A 476 24.53 -25.38 16.36
CA ASP A 476 25.24 -24.35 15.62
C ASP A 476 24.50 -23.00 15.67
N GLY A 477 25.22 -21.88 15.78
CA GLY A 477 24.63 -20.54 15.74
C GLY A 477 24.11 -20.19 14.34
N VAL A 478 25.04 -20.01 13.40
CA VAL A 478 24.76 -19.83 11.96
C VAL A 478 25.44 -20.93 11.15
N LEU A 479 24.70 -21.59 10.27
CA LEU A 479 25.22 -22.61 9.35
C LEU A 479 24.96 -22.18 7.91
N VAL A 480 26.02 -22.07 7.11
CA VAL A 480 25.98 -21.80 5.67
C VAL A 480 26.47 -23.04 4.92
N GLY A 481 25.59 -23.69 4.17
CA GLY A 481 25.88 -24.96 3.51
C GLY A 481 25.20 -25.14 2.15
N HIS A 482 25.58 -26.23 1.49
CA HIS A 482 24.98 -26.76 0.26
C HIS A 482 24.84 -25.70 -0.86
N ASN A 483 25.96 -25.12 -1.29
CA ASN A 483 26.02 -24.05 -2.30
C ASN A 483 25.22 -22.76 -1.96
N ALA A 484 24.97 -22.48 -0.69
CA ALA A 484 24.59 -21.13 -0.27
C ALA A 484 25.80 -20.19 -0.43
N ASN A 485 25.64 -19.12 -1.20
CA ASN A 485 26.75 -18.23 -1.57
C ASN A 485 26.41 -16.78 -1.26
N ASP A 486 27.47 -15.96 -1.14
CA ASP A 486 27.35 -14.50 -0.98
C ASP A 486 26.50 -14.09 0.24
N VAL A 487 26.64 -14.83 1.35
CA VAL A 487 26.00 -14.52 2.64
C VAL A 487 26.89 -13.58 3.45
N ILE A 488 26.30 -12.53 4.03
CA ILE A 488 27.00 -11.54 4.86
C ILE A 488 26.55 -11.75 6.31
N ILE A 489 27.50 -12.06 7.19
CA ILE A 489 27.29 -12.27 8.63
C ILE A 489 28.02 -11.16 9.38
N LEU A 490 27.28 -10.18 9.86
CA LEU A 490 27.76 -8.90 10.39
C LEU A 490 27.26 -8.66 11.82
N ASP A 491 28.11 -8.23 12.75
CA ASP A 491 27.70 -7.68 14.05
C ASP A 491 26.72 -8.54 14.89
N ASN A 492 26.75 -9.86 14.74
CA ASN A 492 25.93 -10.79 15.53
C ASN A 492 26.61 -11.14 16.85
N ASN A 493 25.80 -11.45 17.87
CA ASN A 493 26.25 -12.03 19.13
C ASN A 493 25.93 -13.54 19.17
N LEU A 494 26.97 -14.36 18.96
CA LEU A 494 26.90 -15.81 18.83
C LEU A 494 27.57 -16.46 20.04
N HIS A 495 26.78 -16.78 21.07
CA HIS A 495 27.33 -17.13 22.37
C HIS A 495 26.71 -18.37 23.01
N ASP A 496 27.54 -19.13 23.74
CA ASP A 496 27.07 -20.27 24.55
C ASP A 496 26.24 -21.31 23.76
N ASN A 497 26.54 -21.50 22.47
CA ASN A 497 25.99 -22.62 21.68
C ASN A 497 26.67 -23.93 22.09
N LEU A 498 26.07 -25.08 21.78
CA LEU A 498 26.55 -26.39 22.20
C LEU A 498 27.62 -26.97 21.27
N GLU A 499 27.72 -26.50 20.04
CA GLU A 499 28.77 -26.90 19.10
C GLU A 499 29.54 -25.69 18.58
N VAL A 500 29.04 -24.99 17.56
CA VAL A 500 29.81 -23.97 16.82
C VAL A 500 29.07 -22.64 16.76
N GLY A 501 29.79 -21.52 16.84
CA GLY A 501 29.22 -20.20 16.54
C GLY A 501 28.79 -20.07 15.08
N ILE A 502 29.75 -20.18 14.15
CA ILE A 502 29.50 -20.12 12.70
C ILE A 502 30.11 -21.35 12.01
N HIS A 503 29.33 -22.02 11.18
CA HIS A 503 29.73 -23.23 10.49
C HIS A 503 29.54 -23.09 8.97
N LEU A 504 30.63 -23.28 8.22
CA LEU A 504 30.66 -23.26 6.76
C LEU A 504 30.94 -24.67 6.22
N GLU A 505 30.10 -25.14 5.30
CA GLU A 505 30.22 -26.48 4.69
C GLU A 505 29.71 -26.55 3.23
N ASP A 506 29.89 -27.72 2.62
CA ASP A 506 29.21 -28.23 1.43
C ASP A 506 29.08 -27.23 0.26
N GLY A 507 30.22 -26.67 -0.15
CA GLY A 507 30.31 -25.81 -1.33
C GLY A 507 29.90 -24.35 -1.11
N ALA A 508 29.66 -23.89 0.12
CA ALA A 508 29.42 -22.47 0.40
C ALA A 508 30.58 -21.59 -0.08
N THR A 509 30.28 -20.48 -0.77
CA THR A 509 31.30 -19.54 -1.30
C THR A 509 30.99 -18.08 -0.95
N ASN A 510 32.03 -17.25 -0.97
CA ASN A 510 31.92 -15.79 -0.78
C ASN A 510 31.18 -15.35 0.48
N THR A 511 31.21 -16.15 1.55
CA THR A 511 30.63 -15.75 2.84
C THR A 511 31.57 -14.76 3.53
N THR A 512 31.03 -13.61 3.94
CA THR A 512 31.76 -12.59 4.70
C THR A 512 31.34 -12.64 6.15
N ILE A 513 32.29 -12.86 7.07
CA ILE A 513 32.05 -12.90 8.52
C ILE A 513 32.82 -11.75 9.18
N THR A 514 32.14 -10.72 9.65
CA THR A 514 32.81 -9.53 10.22
C THR A 514 32.07 -8.90 11.38
N GLY A 515 32.79 -8.28 12.32
CA GLY A 515 32.18 -7.53 13.44
C GLY A 515 31.47 -8.39 14.50
N ASN A 516 31.36 -9.69 14.29
CA ASN A 516 30.63 -10.58 15.19
C ASN A 516 31.35 -10.79 16.52
N THR A 517 30.58 -10.92 17.60
CA THR A 517 31.05 -11.40 18.90
C THR A 517 30.73 -12.88 19.04
N ILE A 518 31.76 -13.72 19.09
CA ILE A 518 31.64 -15.19 19.07
C ILE A 518 32.28 -15.77 20.32
N THR A 519 31.47 -16.26 21.26
CA THR A 519 31.96 -16.63 22.60
C THR A 519 31.38 -17.91 23.18
N GLY A 520 32.17 -18.63 24.00
CA GLY A 520 31.65 -19.74 24.79
C GLY A 520 31.23 -20.99 24.00
N ASN A 521 31.54 -21.09 22.69
CA ASN A 521 31.16 -22.22 21.85
C ASN A 521 32.19 -23.38 22.00
N PRO A 522 31.80 -24.59 22.42
CA PRO A 522 32.71 -25.63 22.88
C PRO A 522 33.30 -26.50 21.76
N MET A 523 32.78 -26.46 20.53
CA MET A 523 33.36 -27.15 19.37
C MET A 523 34.02 -26.20 18.36
N GLY A 524 33.73 -24.90 18.43
CA GLY A 524 34.46 -23.88 17.68
C GLY A 524 33.76 -22.52 17.66
N GLY A 525 34.52 -21.42 17.59
CA GLY A 525 33.95 -20.12 17.24
C GLY A 525 33.48 -20.12 15.79
N ILE A 526 34.43 -20.33 14.86
CA ILE A 526 34.16 -20.49 13.42
C ILE A 526 34.72 -21.83 12.95
N ARG A 527 33.92 -22.62 12.24
CA ARG A 527 34.31 -23.90 11.66
C ARG A 527 34.18 -23.86 10.15
N PHE A 528 35.31 -23.97 9.46
CA PHE A 528 35.41 -24.20 8.03
C PHE A 528 35.59 -25.70 7.80
N ALA A 529 34.48 -26.40 7.55
CA ALA A 529 34.44 -27.85 7.50
C ALA A 529 35.27 -28.40 6.33
N GLY A 530 35.71 -29.65 6.39
CA GLY A 530 36.44 -30.26 5.28
C GLY A 530 36.82 -31.71 5.49
N ALA A 531 37.50 -32.29 4.50
CA ALA A 531 37.80 -33.73 4.47
C ALA A 531 38.69 -34.23 5.64
N ALA A 532 39.35 -33.32 6.37
CA ALA A 532 40.13 -33.64 7.56
C ALA A 532 39.34 -33.48 8.88
N ASP A 533 38.04 -33.18 8.81
CA ASP A 533 37.19 -32.97 9.99
C ASP A 533 37.05 -34.28 10.80
N PRO A 534 37.46 -34.29 12.08
CA PRO A 534 37.31 -35.46 12.93
C PRO A 534 35.87 -35.66 13.41
N GLY A 535 35.16 -36.61 12.80
CA GLY A 535 33.89 -37.14 13.31
C GLY A 535 32.69 -36.95 12.40
N THR A 536 32.75 -35.99 11.47
CA THR A 536 31.77 -35.79 10.38
C THR A 536 32.53 -35.42 9.11
N PRO A 537 32.73 -36.35 8.14
CA PRO A 537 33.35 -35.98 6.88
C PRO A 537 32.35 -35.18 6.04
N ASP A 538 32.29 -33.88 6.30
CA ASP A 538 31.47 -32.94 5.55
C ASP A 538 32.20 -32.54 4.27
N THR A 539 31.44 -32.26 3.21
CA THR A 539 32.00 -31.74 1.97
C THR A 539 32.59 -30.35 2.24
N PRO A 540 33.80 -30.05 1.72
CA PRO A 540 34.39 -28.74 1.98
C PRO A 540 33.57 -27.57 1.40
N PRO A 541 33.63 -26.38 2.03
CA PRO A 541 33.20 -25.13 1.40
C PRO A 541 34.02 -24.83 0.13
N GLY A 542 33.47 -23.99 -0.74
CA GLY A 542 34.23 -23.44 -1.86
C GLY A 542 35.07 -22.22 -1.45
N GLY A 543 35.54 -21.46 -2.45
CA GLY A 543 36.44 -20.33 -2.24
C GLY A 543 35.74 -19.02 -1.84
N GLY A 544 36.54 -18.02 -1.48
CA GLY A 544 36.07 -16.65 -1.24
C GLY A 544 35.46 -16.38 0.14
N ASN A 545 35.38 -17.41 1.00
CA ASN A 545 34.93 -17.23 2.37
C ASN A 545 36.02 -16.56 3.22
N VAL A 546 35.66 -15.53 3.97
CA VAL A 546 36.57 -14.74 4.80
C VAL A 546 35.94 -14.45 6.16
N ALA A 547 36.76 -14.42 7.21
CA ALA A 547 36.33 -14.04 8.56
C ALA A 547 37.28 -13.02 9.15
N ASN A 548 36.94 -11.74 9.14
CA ASN A 548 37.84 -10.67 9.58
C ASN A 548 37.16 -9.79 10.63
N ARG A 549 37.91 -9.18 11.54
CA ARG A 549 37.40 -8.21 12.54
C ARG A 549 36.32 -8.76 13.46
N ASN A 550 36.37 -10.05 13.78
CA ASN A 550 35.49 -10.67 14.77
C ASN A 550 36.15 -10.68 16.14
N ASN A 551 35.33 -10.62 17.18
CA ASN A 551 35.71 -10.80 18.57
C ASN A 551 35.50 -12.28 18.97
N ILE A 552 36.54 -13.09 18.84
CA ILE A 552 36.51 -14.54 19.07
C ILE A 552 37.15 -14.84 20.42
N THR A 553 36.34 -15.11 21.44
CA THR A 553 36.86 -15.28 22.81
C THR A 553 36.17 -16.37 23.62
N GLY A 554 36.95 -17.15 24.36
CA GLY A 554 36.42 -18.14 25.29
C GLY A 554 35.81 -19.37 24.61
N ASN A 555 36.09 -19.59 23.33
CA ASN A 555 35.72 -20.79 22.59
C ASN A 555 36.80 -21.87 22.80
N ALA A 556 36.42 -23.15 22.74
CA ALA A 556 37.41 -24.23 22.88
C ALA A 556 38.44 -24.24 21.74
N VAL A 557 37.99 -23.86 20.54
CA VAL A 557 38.78 -23.57 19.36
C VAL A 557 38.22 -22.27 18.79
N GLY A 558 39.06 -21.27 18.51
CA GLY A 558 38.61 -20.01 17.92
C GLY A 558 38.17 -20.22 16.49
N VAL A 559 39.08 -20.70 15.63
CA VAL A 559 38.81 -21.01 14.22
C VAL A 559 39.40 -22.37 13.84
N ALA A 560 38.60 -23.21 13.19
CA ALA A 560 39.01 -24.53 12.70
C ALA A 560 38.90 -24.58 11.16
N GLY A 561 40.03 -24.75 10.47
CA GLY A 561 40.12 -24.92 9.01
C GLY A 561 40.43 -26.37 8.63
N TYR A 562 39.41 -27.22 8.52
CA TYR A 562 39.56 -28.66 8.23
C TYR A 562 39.64 -28.99 6.73
N ASP A 563 39.71 -27.99 5.87
CA ASP A 563 39.88 -28.14 4.43
C ASP A 563 41.33 -27.96 3.97
N ALA A 564 41.63 -28.38 2.74
CA ALA A 564 42.92 -28.13 2.10
C ALA A 564 43.13 -26.65 1.71
N GLN A 565 42.06 -25.87 1.52
CA GLN A 565 42.11 -24.44 1.30
C GLN A 565 42.54 -23.71 2.58
N VAL A 566 43.23 -22.59 2.40
CA VAL A 566 43.53 -21.68 3.51
C VAL A 566 42.30 -20.82 3.73
N PHE A 567 41.76 -20.88 4.94
CA PHE A 567 40.67 -20.01 5.38
C PHE A 567 41.25 -18.70 5.89
N ASP A 568 40.88 -17.59 5.26
CA ASP A 568 41.29 -16.24 5.64
C ASP A 568 40.55 -15.82 6.91
N ALA A 569 41.30 -15.80 8.02
CA ALA A 569 40.84 -15.35 9.34
C ALA A 569 41.78 -14.27 9.90
N GLU A 570 42.31 -13.42 9.02
CA GLU A 570 43.13 -12.28 9.41
C GLU A 570 42.31 -11.27 10.23
N CYS A 571 42.99 -10.48 11.05
CA CYS A 571 42.43 -9.33 11.73
C CYS A 571 41.27 -9.63 12.67
N ASN A 572 41.26 -10.82 13.28
CA ASN A 572 40.37 -11.15 14.38
C ASN A 572 41.04 -10.90 15.73
N TRP A 573 40.22 -10.59 16.74
CA TRP A 573 40.64 -10.61 18.14
C TRP A 573 40.41 -12.00 18.72
N TRP A 574 41.45 -12.58 19.31
CA TRP A 574 41.45 -13.97 19.78
C TRP A 574 41.32 -14.09 21.30
N GLY A 575 40.99 -13.00 22.00
CA GLY A 575 40.91 -12.99 23.47
C GLY A 575 42.22 -12.66 24.18
N ASP A 576 43.35 -12.60 23.46
CA ASP A 576 44.64 -12.18 24.00
C ASP A 576 45.49 -11.48 22.93
N ALA A 577 46.23 -10.45 23.33
CA ALA A 577 47.06 -9.64 22.43
C ALA A 577 48.24 -10.42 21.81
N SER A 578 48.62 -11.54 22.41
CA SER A 578 49.62 -12.44 21.84
C SER A 578 49.11 -13.22 20.61
N GLY A 579 47.81 -13.15 20.31
CA GLY A 579 47.19 -13.82 19.17
C GLY A 579 46.65 -15.21 19.48
N PRO A 580 46.23 -15.97 18.46
CA PRO A 580 45.69 -17.30 18.65
C PRO A 580 46.74 -18.27 19.19
N SER A 581 46.31 -19.23 19.99
CA SER A 581 47.12 -20.39 20.37
C SER A 581 46.97 -21.55 19.36
N GLY A 582 47.51 -22.74 19.65
CA GLY A 582 47.43 -23.89 18.74
C GLY A 582 48.45 -23.80 17.61
N ALA A 583 48.00 -23.48 16.39
CA ALA A 583 48.91 -23.19 15.27
C ALA A 583 49.53 -21.79 15.35
N GLY A 584 48.90 -20.86 16.07
CA GLY A 584 49.42 -19.52 16.34
C GLY A 584 50.41 -19.43 17.53
N PRO A 585 51.15 -18.32 17.64
CA PRO A 585 52.20 -18.15 18.65
C PRO A 585 51.69 -17.68 20.02
N GLY A 586 50.40 -17.38 20.16
CA GLY A 586 49.82 -16.69 21.30
C GLY A 586 49.14 -17.59 22.33
N THR A 587 48.27 -16.97 23.14
CA THR A 587 47.53 -17.61 24.25
C THR A 587 46.03 -17.41 24.18
N GLY A 588 45.54 -16.71 23.16
CA GLY A 588 44.11 -16.60 22.88
C GLY A 588 43.49 -17.92 22.41
N ASP A 589 42.23 -17.84 21.99
CA ASP A 589 41.49 -18.96 21.42
C ASP A 589 42.31 -19.63 20.29
N SER A 590 42.35 -20.96 20.28
CA SER A 590 43.29 -21.68 19.42
C SER A 590 42.83 -21.75 17.96
N THR A 591 43.76 -21.74 17.02
CA THR A 591 43.50 -22.14 15.62
C THR A 591 43.90 -23.59 15.37
N VAL A 592 43.14 -24.28 14.50
CA VAL A 592 43.42 -25.65 14.07
C VAL A 592 43.31 -25.75 12.55
N GLY A 593 44.24 -26.44 11.90
CA GLY A 593 44.19 -26.70 10.46
C GLY A 593 44.73 -25.56 9.61
N ASN A 594 44.18 -25.38 8.40
CA ASN A 594 44.66 -24.41 7.40
C ASN A 594 43.95 -23.06 7.57
N VAL A 595 44.38 -22.29 8.58
CA VAL A 595 43.84 -20.97 8.89
C VAL A 595 44.94 -19.94 8.70
N ASP A 596 44.68 -18.91 7.91
CA ASP A 596 45.48 -17.68 7.93
C ASP A 596 44.95 -16.78 9.02
N PHE A 597 45.80 -16.35 9.93
CA PHE A 597 45.40 -15.55 11.09
C PHE A 597 46.37 -14.38 11.32
N GLU A 598 47.32 -14.16 10.41
CA GLU A 598 48.33 -13.11 10.50
C GLU A 598 48.09 -12.06 9.42
N PRO A 599 47.91 -10.77 9.78
CA PRO A 599 47.94 -10.20 11.13
C PRO A 599 46.71 -10.57 11.99
N TRP A 600 46.84 -10.49 13.32
CA TRP A 600 45.71 -10.58 14.27
C TRP A 600 45.61 -9.31 15.10
N LEU A 601 44.43 -9.05 15.68
CA LEU A 601 44.20 -7.88 16.53
C LEU A 601 44.90 -8.04 17.89
N THR A 602 45.54 -6.97 18.35
CA THR A 602 46.11 -6.81 19.68
C THR A 602 45.26 -5.83 20.52
N THR A 603 45.51 -5.74 21.83
CA THR A 603 44.82 -4.74 22.68
C THR A 603 45.09 -3.30 22.26
N SER A 604 46.19 -3.01 21.53
CA SER A 604 46.44 -1.69 20.95
C SER A 604 45.63 -1.45 19.68
N ASP A 605 45.23 -2.51 18.99
CA ASP A 605 44.50 -2.48 17.72
C ASP A 605 43.01 -2.19 17.93
N LEU A 606 42.50 -2.43 19.15
CA LEU A 606 41.22 -1.90 19.65
C LEU A 606 41.22 -0.35 19.78
N VAL A 607 42.37 0.30 19.58
CA VAL A 607 42.54 1.77 19.61
C VAL A 607 43.40 2.27 18.42
N GLY A 608 43.59 1.45 17.38
CA GLY A 608 44.34 1.76 16.15
C GLY A 608 45.28 0.64 15.68
N ASP A 609 45.06 0.08 14.48
CA ASP A 609 45.55 -1.24 14.03
C ASP A 609 46.37 -1.24 12.71
N PRO A 610 47.47 -2.03 12.61
CA PRO A 610 48.26 -2.35 11.41
C PRO A 610 47.70 -3.39 10.39
N CYS A 611 46.50 -3.94 10.57
CA CYS A 611 45.75 -4.72 9.57
C CYS A 611 45.32 -3.88 8.34
N ASP A 612 46.30 -3.60 7.47
CA ASP A 612 46.24 -2.74 6.28
C ASP A 612 45.63 -1.34 6.53
N GLY A 613 46.48 -0.33 6.71
CA GLY A 613 46.02 1.06 6.72
C GLY A 613 45.40 1.46 5.37
N PRO A 614 44.47 2.43 5.32
CA PRO A 614 43.68 3.02 6.39
C PRO A 614 42.26 2.42 6.45
N LEU A 615 41.74 2.15 7.64
CA LEU A 615 40.41 2.67 7.97
C LEU A 615 40.62 3.90 8.86
N THR A 616 41.16 4.97 8.28
CA THR A 616 40.81 6.30 8.76
C THR A 616 39.43 6.54 8.21
N GLY A 617 38.45 6.21 9.03
CA GLY A 617 37.12 6.60 8.74
C GLY A 617 36.16 5.93 9.68
N ALA A 618 35.64 6.73 10.60
CA ALA A 618 34.20 6.85 10.72
C ALA A 618 33.41 6.08 9.64
N THR A 619 32.46 5.26 10.02
CA THR A 619 31.51 4.67 9.07
C THR A 619 30.18 5.41 9.20
N LEU A 620 29.54 5.62 8.05
CA LEU A 620 28.23 6.26 7.98
C LEU A 620 27.29 5.34 7.23
N THR A 621 26.21 4.95 7.91
CA THR A 621 25.07 4.26 7.31
C THR A 621 23.90 5.24 7.21
N LEU A 622 23.29 5.35 6.03
CA LEU A 622 22.06 6.11 5.82
C LEU A 622 20.90 5.15 5.60
N LEU A 623 19.87 5.24 6.43
CA LEU A 623 18.66 4.43 6.34
C LEU A 623 17.43 5.30 6.09
N LYS A 624 16.44 4.71 5.44
CA LYS A 624 15.18 5.31 5.04
C LYS A 624 14.01 4.53 5.62
N THR A 625 13.31 5.15 6.56
CA THR A 625 12.00 4.65 6.95
C THR A 625 10.92 5.32 6.10
N VAL A 626 9.99 4.54 5.55
CA VAL A 626 8.80 5.07 4.88
C VAL A 626 7.57 4.71 5.68
N ASP A 627 6.88 5.72 6.20
CA ASP A 627 5.62 5.55 6.89
C ASP A 627 4.46 5.73 5.89
N ASN A 628 4.00 4.60 5.36
CA ASN A 628 2.89 4.51 4.42
C ASN A 628 1.51 4.43 5.09
N THR A 629 1.40 4.66 6.41
CA THR A 629 0.14 4.48 7.16
C THR A 629 -1.03 5.33 6.66
N GLY A 630 -0.77 6.38 5.87
CA GLY A 630 -1.78 7.20 5.21
C GLY A 630 -2.23 6.74 3.81
N GLY A 631 -1.75 5.60 3.30
CA GLY A 631 -2.09 5.09 1.95
C GLY A 631 -1.00 5.26 0.88
N GLY A 632 0.24 5.52 1.29
CA GLY A 632 1.40 5.56 0.38
C GLY A 632 1.82 4.17 -0.08
N ALA A 633 2.54 4.09 -1.21
CA ALA A 633 3.04 2.84 -1.78
C ALA A 633 4.55 2.85 -2.06
N ALA A 634 5.26 3.91 -1.64
CA ALA A 634 6.67 4.04 -1.96
C ALA A 634 7.50 3.13 -1.04
N LEU A 635 8.55 2.54 -1.61
CA LEU A 635 9.52 1.72 -0.91
C LEU A 635 10.65 2.60 -0.38
N ASP A 636 11.31 2.18 0.69
CA ASP A 636 12.54 2.80 1.20
C ASP A 636 13.61 3.01 0.11
N THR A 637 13.76 2.06 -0.80
CA THR A 637 14.68 2.11 -1.94
C THR A 637 14.30 3.14 -3.01
N ASP A 638 13.10 3.73 -2.97
CA ASP A 638 12.69 4.77 -3.93
C ASP A 638 13.36 6.13 -3.66
N TRP A 639 14.01 6.29 -2.49
CA TRP A 639 14.76 7.49 -2.15
C TRP A 639 16.25 7.33 -2.42
N THR A 640 16.85 8.37 -2.99
CA THR A 640 18.30 8.55 -3.01
C THR A 640 18.72 9.33 -1.77
N LEU A 641 19.44 8.67 -0.86
CA LEU A 641 20.03 9.25 0.34
C LEU A 641 21.42 9.81 -0.01
N THR A 642 21.81 10.92 0.60
CA THR A 642 23.10 11.56 0.31
C THR A 642 23.69 12.20 1.55
N ALA A 643 24.96 11.92 1.83
CA ALA A 643 25.75 12.64 2.83
C ALA A 643 26.96 13.32 2.18
N SER A 644 27.10 14.63 2.39
CA SER A 644 28.15 15.47 1.80
C SER A 644 29.10 16.00 2.87
N SER A 645 30.39 15.67 2.76
CA SER A 645 31.43 16.20 3.63
C SER A 645 31.55 17.71 3.47
N THR A 646 31.44 18.42 4.59
CA THR A 646 31.61 19.88 4.66
C THR A 646 33.07 20.32 4.52
N SER A 647 34.02 19.38 4.64
CA SER A 647 35.46 19.67 4.70
C SER A 647 36.26 19.29 3.45
N ASP A 648 35.86 18.28 2.67
CA ASP A 648 36.69 17.76 1.57
C ASP A 648 35.98 17.31 0.29
N ALA A 649 34.74 17.77 0.05
CA ALA A 649 33.94 17.48 -1.16
C ALA A 649 33.66 16.00 -1.43
N THR A 650 33.93 15.12 -0.46
CA THR A 650 33.48 13.73 -0.47
C THR A 650 31.96 13.67 -0.37
N VAL A 651 31.33 12.86 -1.22
CA VAL A 651 29.88 12.63 -1.21
C VAL A 651 29.64 11.13 -1.29
N ILE A 652 28.83 10.61 -0.36
CA ILE A 652 28.24 9.27 -0.46
C ILE A 652 26.77 9.41 -0.84
N SER A 653 26.28 8.55 -1.74
CA SER A 653 24.92 8.62 -2.26
C SER A 653 24.48 7.28 -2.83
N GLY A 654 23.21 6.91 -2.61
CA GLY A 654 22.64 5.62 -2.98
C GLY A 654 21.22 5.46 -2.43
N ALA A 655 20.54 4.41 -2.86
CA ALA A 655 19.31 3.95 -2.21
C ALA A 655 19.64 3.21 -0.90
N GLU A 656 18.66 3.03 -0.02
CA GLU A 656 18.85 2.16 1.14
C GLU A 656 19.31 0.75 0.72
N GLY A 657 20.22 0.16 1.49
CA GLY A 657 20.85 -1.12 1.18
C GLY A 657 21.98 -1.06 0.15
N ASP A 658 22.17 0.07 -0.55
CA ASP A 658 23.33 0.22 -1.43
C ASP A 658 24.62 0.25 -0.61
N ALA A 659 25.64 -0.47 -1.09
CA ALA A 659 26.97 -0.49 -0.47
C ALA A 659 27.65 0.91 -0.43
N SER A 660 27.15 1.90 -1.18
CA SER A 660 27.66 3.27 -1.14
C SER A 660 27.16 4.08 0.06
N VAL A 661 26.06 3.66 0.70
CA VAL A 661 25.46 4.34 1.87
C VAL A 661 25.28 3.40 3.06
N THR A 662 25.63 2.12 2.93
CA THR A 662 25.59 1.12 4.00
C THR A 662 27.01 0.84 4.49
N ASN A 663 27.28 1.11 5.77
CA ASN A 663 28.62 1.00 6.37
C ASN A 663 29.70 1.70 5.54
N ALA A 664 29.35 2.86 4.96
CA ALA A 664 30.21 3.56 4.04
C ALA A 664 31.38 4.18 4.79
N GLY A 665 32.61 3.85 4.38
CA GLY A 665 33.81 4.44 4.95
C GLY A 665 33.90 5.94 4.62
N VAL A 666 33.86 6.79 5.64
CA VAL A 666 33.91 8.25 5.51
C VAL A 666 35.03 8.84 6.36
N ALA A 667 35.65 9.95 5.97
CA ALA A 667 36.66 10.60 6.81
C ALA A 667 36.02 11.21 8.08
N PRO A 668 36.74 11.34 9.20
CA PRO A 668 36.22 12.09 10.35
C PRO A 668 35.93 13.55 9.98
N GLY A 669 34.74 14.04 10.29
CA GLY A 669 34.28 15.37 9.86
C GLY A 669 32.77 15.54 9.96
N SER A 670 32.27 16.72 9.59
CA SER A 670 30.83 17.00 9.55
C SER A 670 30.26 16.74 8.16
N TYR A 671 29.10 16.10 8.13
CA TYR A 671 28.37 15.69 6.93
C TYR A 671 26.98 16.30 6.91
N ASP A 672 26.64 16.96 5.80
CA ASP A 672 25.29 17.44 5.51
C ASP A 672 24.48 16.31 4.86
N LEU A 673 23.37 15.93 5.49
CA LEU A 673 22.49 14.84 5.10
C LEU A 673 21.30 15.40 4.30
N THR A 674 21.03 14.76 3.18
CA THR A 674 19.93 15.13 2.28
C THR A 674 19.32 13.89 1.64
N GLU A 675 18.12 14.04 1.13
CA GLU A 675 17.44 13.01 0.36
C GLU A 675 16.69 13.59 -0.84
N SER A 676 16.43 12.74 -1.83
CA SER A 676 15.46 13.03 -2.88
C SER A 676 14.69 11.77 -3.22
N GLY A 677 13.37 11.86 -3.39
CA GLY A 677 12.53 10.72 -3.73
C GLY A 677 11.11 11.13 -4.14
N PRO A 678 10.14 10.21 -4.08
CA PRO A 678 8.75 10.44 -4.49
C PRO A 678 8.08 11.64 -3.83
N SER A 679 7.19 12.31 -4.58
CA SER A 679 6.31 13.36 -4.04
C SER A 679 5.19 12.76 -3.18
N GLY A 680 4.58 13.57 -2.31
CA GLY A 680 3.47 13.12 -1.45
C GLY A 680 3.93 12.61 -0.09
N TYR A 681 5.17 12.88 0.32
CA TYR A 681 5.69 12.52 1.63
C TYR A 681 6.26 13.75 2.34
N THR A 682 6.12 13.80 3.66
CA THR A 682 6.81 14.77 4.52
C THR A 682 7.99 14.09 5.19
N ALA A 683 9.18 14.65 4.99
CA ALA A 683 10.40 14.20 5.65
C ALA A 683 10.46 14.69 7.10
N SER A 684 10.91 13.80 7.99
CA SER A 684 11.33 14.15 9.34
C SER A 684 12.74 14.76 9.35
N ASP A 685 13.19 15.25 10.52
CA ASP A 685 14.61 15.50 10.74
C ASP A 685 15.35 14.15 10.78
N TRP A 686 16.62 14.12 10.38
CA TRP A 686 17.42 12.91 10.54
C TRP A 686 17.63 12.59 12.03
N VAL A 687 17.73 11.30 12.35
CA VAL A 687 18.10 10.83 13.69
C VAL A 687 19.33 9.96 13.55
N CYS A 688 20.44 10.41 14.12
CA CYS A 688 21.69 9.68 14.05
C CYS A 688 22.04 9.03 15.40
N THR A 689 22.48 7.78 15.37
CA THR A 689 22.98 7.01 16.52
C THR A 689 24.41 6.57 16.26
N VAL A 690 25.16 6.30 17.33
CA VAL A 690 26.51 5.75 17.25
C VAL A 690 26.56 4.45 18.03
N ASP A 691 27.09 3.40 17.42
CA ASP A 691 27.16 2.09 18.07
C ASP A 691 28.30 2.03 19.09
N GLY A 692 28.02 1.44 20.26
CA GLY A 692 29.00 1.24 21.34
C GLY A 692 29.01 2.32 22.45
N PRO A 693 29.92 2.20 23.44
CA PRO A 693 29.97 3.13 24.58
C PRO A 693 30.62 4.46 24.19
N VAL A 694 29.83 5.42 23.72
CA VAL A 694 30.33 6.73 23.28
C VAL A 694 30.31 7.79 24.39
N VAL A 695 31.37 8.59 24.42
CA VAL A 695 31.53 9.82 25.21
C VAL A 695 31.32 11.04 24.31
N ASN A 696 30.12 11.65 24.37
CA ASN A 696 29.74 12.94 23.78
C ASN A 696 29.47 12.99 22.25
N PHE A 697 28.59 12.14 21.72
CA PHE A 697 28.01 12.36 20.38
C PHE A 697 27.12 13.62 20.35
N VAL A 698 27.22 14.43 19.30
CA VAL A 698 26.42 15.64 19.09
C VAL A 698 25.92 15.68 17.65
N GLN A 699 24.59 15.69 17.49
CA GLN A 699 23.94 16.07 16.23
C GLN A 699 23.68 17.58 16.25
N ASP A 700 24.18 18.30 15.26
CA ASP A 700 24.33 19.77 15.34
C ASP A 700 23.01 20.52 15.08
N ASP A 701 22.19 20.09 14.12
CA ASP A 701 20.94 20.79 13.73
C ASP A 701 19.84 19.94 13.08
N GLY A 702 19.91 18.60 13.19
CA GLY A 702 18.91 17.68 12.63
C GLY A 702 19.21 17.19 11.21
N ASN A 703 20.02 17.91 10.42
CA ASN A 703 20.45 17.48 9.08
C ASN A 703 21.97 17.41 8.93
N THR A 704 22.73 17.86 9.92
CA THR A 704 24.19 17.69 9.95
C THR A 704 24.62 16.77 11.08
N VAL A 705 25.51 15.83 10.76
CA VAL A 705 26.14 14.93 11.74
C VAL A 705 27.65 15.12 11.75
N THR A 706 28.26 15.19 12.92
CA THR A 706 29.71 15.26 13.07
C THR A 706 30.22 13.91 13.54
N ILE A 707 31.08 13.30 12.74
CA ILE A 707 31.58 11.94 12.98
C ILE A 707 33.06 11.99 13.36
N ALA A 708 33.39 11.42 14.51
CA ALA A 708 34.76 11.30 14.98
C ALA A 708 35.45 10.05 14.42
N ASP A 709 36.78 10.03 14.52
CA ASP A 709 37.58 8.91 14.04
C ASP A 709 37.22 7.61 14.78
N GLY A 710 36.83 6.59 14.03
CA GLY A 710 36.42 5.28 14.55
C GLY A 710 34.98 5.18 15.04
N GLU A 711 34.13 6.20 14.86
CA GLU A 711 32.68 6.10 15.17
C GLU A 711 31.93 5.37 14.06
N ASN A 712 31.04 4.43 14.43
CA ASN A 712 30.05 3.84 13.52
C ASN A 712 28.73 4.56 13.69
N VAL A 713 28.34 5.38 12.71
CA VAL A 713 27.18 6.24 12.80
C VAL A 713 26.09 5.78 11.84
N THR A 714 24.91 5.53 12.37
CA THR A 714 23.72 5.23 11.57
C THR A 714 22.78 6.42 11.65
N CYS A 715 22.41 6.98 10.51
CA CYS A 715 21.48 8.09 10.40
C CYS A 715 20.22 7.63 9.68
N VAL A 716 19.07 7.77 10.34
CA VAL A 716 17.76 7.38 9.83
C VAL A 716 16.97 8.63 9.49
N ILE A 717 16.29 8.63 8.35
CA ILE A 717 15.24 9.60 8.02
C ILE A 717 13.93 8.89 7.78
N THR A 718 12.86 9.39 8.38
CA THR A 718 11.50 8.89 8.15
C THR A 718 10.73 9.81 7.22
N ASN A 719 10.13 9.26 6.16
CA ASN A 719 9.17 9.97 5.32
C ASN A 719 7.76 9.42 5.54
N THR A 720 6.88 10.28 6.04
CA THR A 720 5.48 9.94 6.25
C THR A 720 4.65 10.37 5.05
N PHE A 721 3.88 9.43 4.51
CA PHE A 721 2.95 9.71 3.42
C PHE A 721 1.94 10.76 3.86
N VAL A 722 1.80 11.78 3.01
CA VAL A 722 0.77 12.79 3.12
C VAL A 722 -0.33 12.37 2.16
N ALA A 723 -1.38 11.78 2.72
CA ALA A 723 -2.58 11.49 1.94
C ALA A 723 -3.01 12.74 1.18
N PRO A 724 -3.24 12.66 -0.14
CA PRO A 724 -3.84 13.77 -0.87
C PRO A 724 -5.15 14.11 -0.15
N THR A 725 -5.26 15.36 0.29
CA THR A 725 -6.46 15.82 0.98
C THR A 725 -7.62 15.76 -0.01
N PRO A 726 -8.68 14.99 0.26
CA PRO A 726 -9.81 14.91 -0.67
C PRO A 726 -10.40 16.32 -0.84
N PRO A 727 -10.71 16.74 -2.08
CA PRO A 727 -11.47 17.96 -2.29
C PRO A 727 -12.82 17.84 -1.58
N PRO A 728 -13.39 18.94 -1.06
CA PRO A 728 -14.71 18.90 -0.43
C PRO A 728 -15.74 18.45 -1.48
N PRO A 729 -16.55 17.41 -1.20
CA PRO A 729 -17.56 16.95 -2.15
C PRO A 729 -18.56 18.06 -2.48
N GLU A 730 -18.96 18.15 -3.75
CA GLU A 730 -19.93 19.16 -4.24
C GLU A 730 -21.27 19.06 -3.47
N ASP A 731 -21.70 17.83 -3.17
CA ASP A 731 -22.96 17.49 -2.51
C ASP A 731 -22.85 17.37 -0.98
N ALA A 732 -21.72 17.79 -0.37
CA ALA A 732 -21.50 17.60 1.06
C ALA A 732 -22.54 18.29 1.96
N CYS A 733 -23.29 19.26 1.44
CA CYS A 733 -24.38 19.94 2.13
C CYS A 733 -25.78 19.31 1.88
N ASP A 734 -25.86 18.17 1.19
CA ASP A 734 -27.09 17.44 0.96
C ASP A 734 -27.50 16.61 2.18
N THR A 735 -28.82 16.40 2.31
CA THR A 735 -29.37 15.65 3.44
C THR A 735 -29.51 14.15 3.12
N PRO A 736 -29.11 13.24 4.03
CA PRO A 736 -28.65 13.49 5.39
C PRO A 736 -27.18 13.96 5.42
N LEU A 737 -26.91 15.01 6.20
CA LEU A 737 -25.55 15.52 6.41
C LEU A 737 -24.75 14.49 7.20
N VAL A 738 -23.74 13.90 6.56
CA VAL A 738 -22.78 12.97 7.17
C VAL A 738 -21.41 13.63 7.14
N GLU A 739 -20.57 13.30 8.12
CA GLU A 739 -19.17 13.73 8.14
C GLU A 739 -18.40 13.11 6.97
N PRO A 740 -17.90 13.90 5.99
CA PRO A 740 -17.10 13.38 4.90
C PRO A 740 -15.72 12.95 5.40
N SER A 741 -15.13 11.95 4.73
CA SER A 741 -13.78 11.49 5.08
C SER A 741 -12.78 12.65 5.06
N GLY A 742 -12.01 12.81 6.15
CA GLY A 742 -11.03 13.89 6.30
C GLY A 742 -11.57 15.22 6.83
N TYR A 743 -12.88 15.37 7.07
CA TYR A 743 -13.48 16.60 7.61
C TYR A 743 -14.01 16.39 9.03
N ASN A 744 -13.90 17.42 9.87
CA ASN A 744 -14.51 17.42 11.20
C ASN A 744 -15.91 18.06 11.16
N LEU A 745 -16.94 17.33 11.57
CA LEU A 745 -18.30 17.86 11.64
C LEU A 745 -18.54 18.74 12.88
N VAL A 746 -18.86 20.02 12.65
CA VAL A 746 -19.23 21.01 13.67
C VAL A 746 -20.67 21.48 13.44
N ASN A 747 -21.53 21.26 14.43
CA ASN A 747 -22.93 21.67 14.37
C ASN A 747 -23.16 23.03 15.07
N GLY A 748 -23.76 23.97 14.36
CA GLY A 748 -24.38 25.19 14.87
C GLY A 748 -25.80 24.97 15.43
N SER A 749 -26.46 26.09 15.71
CA SER A 749 -27.79 26.17 16.32
C SER A 749 -28.77 26.87 15.40
N THR A 750 -30.08 26.73 15.62
CA THR A 750 -31.10 27.44 14.82
C THR A 750 -31.18 28.96 15.10
N ALA A 751 -30.15 29.54 15.70
CA ALA A 751 -30.06 30.95 16.08
C ALA A 751 -28.72 31.49 15.60
N ASN A 752 -28.61 32.82 15.50
CA ASN A 752 -27.41 33.48 14.98
C ASN A 752 -26.13 33.02 15.69
N ASP A 753 -25.27 32.32 14.93
CA ASP A 753 -23.96 31.87 15.36
C ASP A 753 -22.86 32.80 14.86
N ASN A 754 -21.75 32.89 15.60
CA ASN A 754 -20.56 33.62 15.17
C ASN A 754 -19.34 32.75 15.47
N VAL A 755 -18.87 32.06 14.43
CA VAL A 755 -17.92 30.96 14.53
C VAL A 755 -16.65 31.24 13.73
N THR A 756 -15.52 30.78 14.27
CA THR A 756 -14.28 30.61 13.51
C THR A 756 -13.99 29.12 13.45
N ILE A 757 -13.93 28.58 12.24
CA ILE A 757 -13.73 27.15 11.97
C ILE A 757 -12.24 26.86 11.72
N ALA A 758 -11.82 25.62 11.95
CA ALA A 758 -10.47 25.17 11.61
C ALA A 758 -10.40 24.75 10.13
N PRO A 759 -9.21 24.54 9.55
CA PRO A 759 -9.09 23.83 8.27
C PRO A 759 -9.79 22.47 8.36
N PHE A 760 -10.29 21.95 7.24
CA PHE A 760 -10.96 20.66 7.14
C PHE A 760 -12.17 20.53 8.09
N THR A 761 -13.00 21.57 8.13
CA THR A 761 -14.22 21.60 8.95
C THR A 761 -15.44 21.59 8.05
N MET A 762 -16.39 20.71 8.37
CA MET A 762 -17.78 20.81 7.94
C MET A 762 -18.59 21.54 9.00
N TRP A 763 -19.08 22.74 8.70
CA TRP A 763 -19.91 23.51 9.62
C TRP A 763 -21.37 23.54 9.17
N VAL A 764 -22.29 23.19 10.07
CA VAL A 764 -23.74 23.07 9.80
C VAL A 764 -24.56 23.98 10.71
N GLY A 765 -25.04 25.12 10.21
CA GLY A 765 -25.76 26.15 10.98
C GLY A 765 -27.18 25.77 11.41
N LYS A 766 -27.99 25.13 10.54
CA LYS A 766 -29.43 24.82 10.79
C LYS A 766 -30.34 26.07 10.84
N GLY A 767 -29.83 27.25 10.48
CA GLY A 767 -30.53 28.53 10.34
C GLY A 767 -30.22 29.56 11.44
N GLY A 768 -30.57 30.82 11.22
CA GLY A 768 -30.02 31.96 11.96
C GLY A 768 -29.37 32.93 10.98
N ASN A 769 -29.00 34.13 11.42
CA ASN A 769 -28.10 34.99 10.63
C ASN A 769 -26.68 34.77 11.14
N ASP A 770 -25.95 33.90 10.47
CA ASP A 770 -24.70 33.33 10.95
C ASP A 770 -23.48 34.06 10.39
N VAL A 771 -22.38 34.03 11.14
CA VAL A 771 -21.09 34.57 10.72
C VAL A 771 -20.05 33.45 10.83
N VAL A 772 -19.57 32.96 9.68
CA VAL A 772 -18.61 31.86 9.59
C VAL A 772 -17.28 32.37 9.06
N LYS A 773 -16.18 32.08 9.75
CA LYS A 773 -14.82 32.51 9.37
C LYS A 773 -13.82 31.36 9.35
N GLY A 774 -13.13 31.16 8.24
CA GLY A 774 -11.98 30.25 8.13
C GLY A 774 -10.63 30.96 8.32
N PRO A 775 -9.54 30.23 8.62
CA PRO A 775 -8.17 30.74 8.56
C PRO A 775 -7.73 31.06 7.13
N ALA A 776 -6.47 31.49 6.96
CA ALA A 776 -5.94 31.95 5.68
C ALA A 776 -5.87 30.85 4.60
N ASP A 777 -5.67 29.60 4.99
CA ASP A 777 -5.59 28.44 4.10
C ASP A 777 -6.32 27.24 4.74
N GLY A 778 -6.98 26.41 3.92
CA GLY A 778 -7.64 25.16 4.33
C GLY A 778 -8.83 24.80 3.44
N ASN A 779 -9.26 23.53 3.45
CA ASN A 779 -10.48 23.13 2.76
C ASN A 779 -11.69 23.22 3.70
N TYR A 780 -12.86 23.61 3.18
CA TYR A 780 -14.04 23.89 4.02
C TYR A 780 -15.35 23.35 3.44
N ILE A 781 -16.24 22.92 4.32
CA ILE A 781 -17.66 22.68 3.98
C ILE A 781 -18.51 23.56 4.89
N VAL A 782 -19.37 24.40 4.34
CA VAL A 782 -20.17 25.36 5.11
C VAL A 782 -21.63 25.32 4.66
N CYS A 783 -22.50 24.80 5.50
CA CYS A 783 -23.95 24.70 5.25
C CYS A 783 -24.70 25.54 6.30
N THR A 784 -25.10 26.78 6.00
CA THR A 784 -25.68 27.70 7.01
C THR A 784 -27.18 27.46 7.25
N GLY A 785 -27.94 27.15 6.20
CA GLY A 785 -29.37 26.89 6.28
C GLY A 785 -30.21 28.13 5.97
N THR A 786 -31.07 28.58 6.89
CA THR A 786 -31.96 29.73 6.64
C THR A 786 -31.49 30.99 7.36
N GLY A 787 -31.40 32.12 6.69
CA GLY A 787 -31.15 33.44 7.26
C GLY A 787 -30.23 34.28 6.37
N ASN A 788 -29.80 35.43 6.87
CA ASN A 788 -28.87 36.28 6.14
C ASN A 788 -27.46 36.06 6.69
N ASP A 789 -26.67 35.26 6.00
CA ASP A 789 -25.40 34.75 6.50
C ASP A 789 -24.20 35.50 5.94
N ILE A 790 -23.10 35.51 6.70
CA ILE A 790 -21.81 36.08 6.30
C ILE A 790 -20.76 34.98 6.38
N ILE A 791 -20.21 34.59 5.24
CA ILE A 791 -19.20 33.54 5.12
C ILE A 791 -17.90 34.18 4.64
N THR A 792 -16.80 33.97 5.36
CA THR A 792 -15.47 34.45 4.97
C THR A 792 -14.43 33.35 5.14
N LEU A 793 -13.98 32.77 4.03
CA LEU A 793 -13.00 31.69 3.99
C LEU A 793 -11.69 32.18 3.36
N GLY A 794 -10.58 31.55 3.75
CA GLY A 794 -9.27 31.75 3.12
C GLY A 794 -9.12 30.99 1.81
N ASN A 795 -7.88 30.71 1.43
CA ASN A 795 -7.56 29.84 0.30
C ASN A 795 -7.83 28.36 0.64
N GLY A 796 -7.83 27.51 -0.38
CA GLY A 796 -8.16 26.09 -0.31
C GLY A 796 -9.56 25.83 -0.88
N ASP A 797 -9.87 24.56 -1.08
CA ASP A 797 -11.09 24.18 -1.79
C ASP A 797 -12.31 24.26 -0.87
N PHE A 798 -13.49 24.53 -1.42
CA PHE A 798 -14.69 24.71 -0.58
C PHE A 798 -16.00 24.23 -1.20
N THR A 799 -16.89 23.74 -0.34
CA THR A 799 -18.32 23.56 -0.63
C THR A 799 -19.12 24.47 0.29
N ILE A 800 -19.92 25.37 -0.27
CA ILE A 800 -20.73 26.33 0.48
C ILE A 800 -22.19 26.20 0.07
N ALA A 801 -23.06 25.86 1.01
CA ALA A 801 -24.50 26.02 0.90
C ALA A 801 -24.99 27.10 1.88
N ALA A 802 -25.15 28.33 1.39
CA ALA A 802 -25.64 29.45 2.21
C ALA A 802 -27.17 29.41 2.41
N GLY A 803 -27.86 28.51 1.70
CA GLY A 803 -29.29 28.26 1.84
C GLY A 803 -30.16 29.50 1.60
N THR A 804 -31.24 29.72 2.35
CA THR A 804 -32.21 30.79 2.02
C THR A 804 -31.91 32.09 2.75
N GLY A 805 -31.97 33.22 2.06
CA GLY A 805 -31.87 34.57 2.64
C GLY A 805 -30.75 35.36 1.96
N SER A 806 -30.59 36.64 2.26
CA SER A 806 -29.58 37.46 1.58
C SER A 806 -28.22 37.29 2.23
N ASN A 807 -27.37 36.49 1.60
CA ASN A 807 -26.06 36.07 2.08
C ASN A 807 -24.93 36.91 1.49
N SER A 808 -23.82 36.95 2.22
CA SER A 808 -22.57 37.59 1.81
C SER A 808 -21.42 36.59 1.94
N ILE A 809 -20.95 36.07 0.81
CA ILE A 809 -19.94 35.03 0.72
C ILE A 809 -18.63 35.65 0.19
N THR A 810 -17.54 35.38 0.88
CA THR A 810 -16.18 35.70 0.43
C THR A 810 -15.28 34.49 0.65
N ALA A 811 -14.77 33.91 -0.44
CA ALA A 811 -13.81 32.80 -0.39
C ALA A 811 -12.52 33.19 -1.11
N GLY A 812 -11.39 32.60 -0.70
CA GLY A 812 -10.08 32.85 -1.28
C GLY A 812 -9.86 32.09 -2.60
N ASN A 813 -8.60 31.79 -2.90
CA ASN A 813 -8.23 30.96 -4.04
C ASN A 813 -8.47 29.47 -3.77
N GLY A 814 -8.63 28.65 -4.79
CA GLY A 814 -8.92 27.21 -4.67
C GLY A 814 -10.13 26.85 -5.51
N ASP A 815 -10.40 25.57 -5.68
CA ASP A 815 -11.56 25.12 -6.44
C ASP A 815 -12.79 25.04 -5.53
N GLY A 816 -14.00 25.31 -6.04
CA GLY A 816 -15.15 25.33 -5.14
C GLY A 816 -16.54 25.32 -5.74
N TYR A 817 -17.47 24.91 -4.89
CA TYR A 817 -18.90 24.88 -5.16
C TYR A 817 -19.64 25.83 -4.22
N ILE A 818 -20.54 26.65 -4.76
CA ILE A 818 -21.38 27.57 -3.99
C ILE A 818 -22.83 27.45 -4.43
N SER A 819 -23.73 27.13 -3.51
CA SER A 819 -25.17 27.33 -3.63
C SER A 819 -25.63 28.41 -2.64
N SER A 820 -26.24 29.49 -3.15
CA SER A 820 -26.64 30.65 -2.31
C SER A 820 -28.15 30.87 -2.16
N GLY A 821 -28.96 30.08 -2.86
CA GLY A 821 -30.41 30.08 -2.74
C GLY A 821 -31.13 31.26 -3.41
N THR A 822 -32.46 31.32 -3.26
CA THR A 822 -33.33 32.17 -4.11
C THR A 822 -33.37 33.68 -3.82
N ALA A 823 -32.54 34.20 -2.92
CA ALA A 823 -32.59 35.60 -2.49
C ALA A 823 -31.55 36.45 -3.23
N GLY A 824 -31.43 37.75 -2.90
CA GLY A 824 -30.37 38.56 -3.48
C GLY A 824 -29.08 38.39 -2.68
N ASP A 825 -28.06 37.80 -3.30
CA ASP A 825 -26.82 37.39 -2.65
C ASP A 825 -25.61 38.16 -3.18
N LYS A 826 -24.57 38.25 -2.34
CA LYS A 826 -23.27 38.81 -2.74
C LYS A 826 -22.19 37.75 -2.60
N ILE A 827 -21.56 37.40 -3.71
CA ILE A 827 -20.55 36.34 -3.78
C ILE A 827 -19.25 36.93 -4.30
N THR A 828 -18.15 36.66 -3.61
CA THR A 828 -16.81 37.01 -4.06
C THR A 828 -15.87 35.83 -3.86
N THR A 829 -15.22 35.35 -4.92
CA THR A 829 -14.25 34.25 -4.85
C THR A 829 -12.91 34.67 -5.44
N GLY A 830 -11.83 33.95 -5.09
CA GLY A 830 -10.50 34.13 -5.66
C GLY A 830 -10.29 33.39 -6.98
N ASP A 831 -9.03 33.07 -7.28
CA ASP A 831 -8.64 32.25 -8.43
C ASP A 831 -8.98 30.76 -8.20
N GLY A 832 -9.10 29.96 -9.26
CA GLY A 832 -9.44 28.52 -9.22
C GLY A 832 -10.71 28.18 -10.00
N VAL A 833 -11.03 26.91 -10.20
CA VAL A 833 -12.26 26.49 -10.88
C VAL A 833 -13.44 26.62 -9.93
N GLN A 834 -14.49 27.34 -10.33
CA GLN A 834 -15.64 27.60 -9.45
C GLN A 834 -16.96 27.27 -10.12
N THR A 835 -17.82 26.55 -9.40
CA THR A 835 -19.22 26.35 -9.77
C THR A 835 -20.11 27.12 -8.78
N ILE A 836 -20.89 28.06 -9.29
CA ILE A 836 -21.73 28.95 -8.49
C ILE A 836 -23.16 28.84 -8.99
N ASP A 837 -24.06 28.39 -8.12
CA ASP A 837 -25.51 28.45 -8.30
C ASP A 837 -26.13 29.45 -7.31
N ALA A 838 -26.63 30.55 -7.85
CA ALA A 838 -27.34 31.55 -7.09
C ALA A 838 -28.86 31.48 -7.27
N ASP A 839 -29.41 30.46 -7.92
CA ASP A 839 -30.84 30.15 -8.08
C ASP A 839 -31.75 31.28 -8.64
N GLY A 840 -31.92 32.38 -7.90
CA GLY A 840 -32.71 33.54 -8.29
C GLY A 840 -32.37 34.75 -7.40
N GLY A 841 -33.18 35.80 -7.46
CA GLY A 841 -32.91 37.05 -6.76
C GLY A 841 -31.94 37.98 -7.50
N ASN A 842 -31.63 39.13 -6.92
CA ASN A 842 -30.72 40.10 -7.56
C ASN A 842 -29.31 39.93 -7.00
N ASN A 843 -28.46 39.23 -7.73
CA ASN A 843 -27.17 38.76 -7.27
C ASN A 843 -26.02 39.67 -7.71
N ILE A 844 -24.97 39.73 -6.89
CA ILE A 844 -23.70 40.39 -7.20
C ILE A 844 -22.60 39.37 -7.06
N ILE A 845 -22.06 38.90 -8.18
CA ILE A 845 -21.03 37.86 -8.24
C ILE A 845 -19.76 38.45 -8.83
N SER A 846 -18.64 38.28 -8.13
CA SER A 846 -17.31 38.67 -8.59
C SER A 846 -16.31 37.55 -8.32
N THR A 847 -15.73 36.94 -9.35
CA THR A 847 -14.75 35.85 -9.18
C THR A 847 -13.34 36.30 -9.62
N GLY A 848 -12.32 35.50 -9.27
CA GLY A 848 -10.97 35.62 -9.81
C GLY A 848 -10.78 34.83 -11.11
N ASN A 849 -9.53 34.50 -11.44
CA ASN A 849 -9.14 33.77 -12.64
C ASN A 849 -9.38 32.25 -12.53
N GLY A 850 -9.22 31.52 -13.63
CA GLY A 850 -9.58 30.11 -13.79
C GLY A 850 -10.97 29.98 -14.43
N ASP A 851 -11.35 28.78 -14.84
CA ASP A 851 -12.64 28.54 -15.51
C ASP A 851 -13.80 28.60 -14.50
N LYS A 852 -14.92 29.21 -14.87
CA LYS A 852 -16.09 29.40 -13.99
C LYS A 852 -17.34 28.82 -14.62
N THR A 853 -18.18 28.18 -13.81
CA THR A 853 -19.58 27.90 -14.15
C THR A 853 -20.47 28.73 -13.22
N VAL A 854 -21.28 29.64 -13.75
CA VAL A 854 -22.13 30.53 -12.95
C VAL A 854 -23.57 30.49 -13.46
N THR A 855 -24.50 30.14 -12.58
CA THR A 855 -25.95 30.24 -12.83
C THR A 855 -26.59 31.16 -11.80
N THR A 856 -27.39 32.14 -12.22
CA THR A 856 -28.09 33.07 -11.29
C THR A 856 -29.61 33.00 -11.37
N GLY A 857 -30.14 32.33 -12.38
CA GLY A 857 -31.58 32.16 -12.62
C GLY A 857 -32.36 33.48 -12.73
N THR A 858 -33.43 33.69 -11.95
CA THR A 858 -34.29 34.88 -12.16
C THR A 858 -33.92 36.07 -11.29
N GLY A 859 -33.70 37.24 -11.88
CA GLY A 859 -33.51 38.52 -11.19
C GLY A 859 -32.63 39.47 -12.00
N ASN A 860 -32.30 40.63 -11.41
CA ASN A 860 -31.38 41.58 -12.04
C ASN A 860 -29.98 41.36 -11.48
N ASP A 861 -29.17 40.61 -12.21
CA ASP A 861 -27.88 40.15 -11.73
C ASP A 861 -26.72 40.99 -12.26
N ASN A 862 -25.65 41.06 -11.48
CA ASN A 862 -24.37 41.65 -11.87
C ASN A 862 -23.26 40.62 -11.68
N VAL A 863 -22.81 40.05 -12.78
CA VAL A 863 -21.81 38.97 -12.80
C VAL A 863 -20.53 39.51 -13.44
N GLN A 864 -19.42 39.38 -12.73
CA GLN A 864 -18.09 39.66 -13.24
C GLN A 864 -17.17 38.48 -12.94
N THR A 865 -16.65 37.83 -13.97
CA THR A 865 -15.63 36.81 -13.82
C THR A 865 -14.25 37.34 -14.23
N GLY A 866 -13.22 36.50 -14.03
CA GLY A 866 -11.81 36.83 -14.27
C GLY A 866 -11.34 36.42 -15.66
N SER A 867 -10.12 35.89 -15.76
CA SER A 867 -9.71 35.17 -16.98
C SER A 867 -9.98 33.67 -16.85
N GLY A 868 -10.41 32.99 -17.89
CA GLY A 868 -10.78 31.57 -17.91
C GLY A 868 -11.72 31.31 -19.09
N ALA A 869 -11.97 30.05 -19.43
CA ALA A 869 -13.07 29.70 -20.32
C ALA A 869 -14.34 29.56 -19.46
N ASP A 870 -15.14 30.62 -19.37
CA ASP A 870 -16.26 30.70 -18.44
C ASP A 870 -17.59 30.31 -19.09
N VAL A 871 -18.46 29.62 -18.34
CA VAL A 871 -19.85 29.32 -18.69
C VAL A 871 -20.77 30.09 -17.74
N ILE A 872 -21.55 31.03 -18.26
CA ILE A 872 -22.40 31.92 -17.46
C ILE A 872 -23.84 31.85 -17.98
N ASP A 873 -24.80 31.47 -17.13
CA ASP A 873 -26.24 31.62 -17.35
C ASP A 873 -26.85 32.59 -16.31
N ALA A 874 -27.06 33.83 -16.72
CA ALA A 874 -27.68 34.84 -15.87
C ALA A 874 -29.23 34.78 -15.86
N GLY A 875 -29.82 33.74 -16.47
CA GLY A 875 -31.24 33.47 -16.49
C GLY A 875 -32.10 34.66 -16.93
N GLY A 876 -33.13 35.05 -16.18
CA GLY A 876 -34.10 36.07 -16.62
C GLY A 876 -34.10 37.34 -15.77
N GLY A 877 -34.04 38.51 -16.40
CA GLY A 877 -34.17 39.82 -15.76
C GLY A 877 -33.31 40.85 -16.50
N THR A 878 -32.92 41.95 -15.85
CA THR A 878 -32.01 42.94 -16.44
C THR A 878 -30.61 42.70 -15.92
N ASN A 879 -29.83 41.95 -16.69
CA ASN A 879 -28.52 41.45 -16.27
C ASN A 879 -27.36 42.29 -16.80
N ASN A 880 -26.27 42.35 -16.04
CA ASN A 880 -25.01 42.93 -16.45
C ASN A 880 -23.88 41.91 -16.25
N VAL A 881 -23.36 41.36 -17.35
CA VAL A 881 -22.35 40.30 -17.34
C VAL A 881 -21.07 40.80 -17.98
N LYS A 882 -19.94 40.52 -17.31
CA LYS A 882 -18.59 40.66 -17.84
C LYS A 882 -17.84 39.35 -17.63
N SER A 883 -17.57 38.61 -18.69
CA SER A 883 -16.92 37.30 -18.57
C SER A 883 -15.38 37.39 -18.54
N GLY A 884 -14.80 38.42 -19.16
CA GLY A 884 -13.41 38.77 -18.91
C GLY A 884 -12.48 38.35 -20.04
N ALA A 885 -11.60 37.39 -19.84
CA ALA A 885 -10.65 36.99 -20.88
C ALA A 885 -10.54 35.47 -20.99
N GLY A 886 -10.67 34.92 -22.19
CA GLY A 886 -10.75 33.50 -22.45
C GLY A 886 -11.89 33.22 -23.44
N ASP A 887 -12.12 31.97 -23.79
CA ASP A 887 -13.18 31.64 -24.74
C ASP A 887 -14.48 31.35 -23.96
N ASP A 888 -15.33 32.37 -23.79
CA ASP A 888 -16.47 32.31 -22.86
C ASP A 888 -17.80 31.91 -23.53
N ASN A 889 -18.73 31.38 -22.76
CA ASN A 889 -20.11 31.10 -23.17
C ASN A 889 -21.11 31.77 -22.20
N VAL A 890 -21.79 32.81 -22.67
CA VAL A 890 -22.68 33.65 -21.84
C VAL A 890 -24.12 33.62 -22.34
N THR A 891 -25.05 33.26 -21.47
CA THR A 891 -26.50 33.32 -21.69
C THR A 891 -27.18 34.23 -20.67
N THR A 892 -28.13 35.08 -21.09
CA THR A 892 -28.84 36.02 -20.18
C THR A 892 -30.37 36.05 -20.36
N GLY A 893 -30.93 35.04 -21.03
CA GLY A 893 -32.37 34.76 -21.06
C GLY A 893 -33.28 35.92 -21.48
N THR A 894 -34.24 36.33 -20.64
CA THR A 894 -35.24 37.37 -20.98
C THR A 894 -35.02 38.66 -20.21
N GLY A 895 -35.02 39.80 -20.89
CA GLY A 895 -34.99 41.14 -20.29
C GLY A 895 -34.11 42.09 -21.10
N ASN A 896 -33.56 43.13 -20.46
CA ASN A 896 -32.71 44.09 -21.17
C ASN A 896 -31.29 43.98 -20.65
N ASP A 897 -30.48 43.19 -21.33
CA ASP A 897 -29.20 42.72 -20.79
C ASP A 897 -28.00 43.47 -21.35
N THR A 898 -26.94 43.58 -20.56
CA THR A 898 -25.63 44.08 -20.99
C THR A 898 -24.60 42.96 -20.84
N ILE A 899 -23.95 42.58 -21.93
CA ILE A 899 -22.90 41.54 -21.95
C ILE A 899 -21.62 42.15 -22.54
N ASP A 900 -20.51 41.91 -21.88
CA ASP A 900 -19.16 42.14 -22.38
C ASP A 900 -18.39 40.82 -22.27
N GLY A 901 -18.18 40.11 -23.39
CA GLY A 901 -17.46 38.83 -23.39
C GLY A 901 -16.00 39.04 -23.00
N GLY A 902 -15.33 39.88 -23.78
CA GLY A 902 -14.12 40.57 -23.38
C GLY A 902 -12.98 40.31 -24.34
N ALA A 903 -11.95 39.58 -23.93
CA ALA A 903 -10.85 39.22 -24.83
C ALA A 903 -10.92 37.74 -25.18
N ASN A 904 -10.61 37.42 -26.44
CA ASN A 904 -10.65 36.09 -27.05
C ASN A 904 -12.02 35.78 -27.68
N PHE A 905 -12.37 34.50 -27.89
CA PHE A 905 -13.55 34.11 -28.69
C PHE A 905 -14.73 33.78 -27.79
N ASP A 906 -15.74 34.65 -27.79
CA ASP A 906 -16.85 34.59 -26.85
C ASP A 906 -18.18 34.28 -27.55
N VAL A 907 -18.93 33.29 -27.06
CA VAL A 907 -20.28 32.96 -27.54
C VAL A 907 -21.31 33.57 -26.60
N CYS A 908 -22.06 34.57 -27.09
CA CYS A 908 -23.05 35.27 -26.27
C CYS A 908 -24.48 35.09 -26.80
N ASN A 909 -25.38 34.54 -25.98
CA ASN A 909 -26.82 34.45 -26.24
C ASN A 909 -27.62 35.30 -25.26
N ALA A 910 -27.97 36.53 -25.66
CA ALA A 910 -28.75 37.43 -24.83
C ALA A 910 -30.27 37.17 -24.83
N GLY A 911 -30.75 36.13 -25.50
CA GLY A 911 -32.16 35.78 -25.58
C GLY A 911 -33.08 36.94 -26.00
N GLY A 912 -34.12 37.23 -25.21
CA GLY A 912 -35.22 38.12 -25.59
C GLY A 912 -35.23 39.47 -24.88
N GLY A 913 -35.29 40.57 -25.64
CA GLY A 913 -35.52 41.94 -25.15
C GLY A 913 -34.60 42.96 -25.83
N VAL A 914 -34.26 44.08 -25.17
CA VAL A 914 -33.39 45.12 -25.73
C VAL A 914 -32.00 45.05 -25.08
N ASN A 915 -31.08 44.37 -25.77
CA ASN A 915 -29.78 43.98 -25.24
C ASN A 915 -28.62 44.78 -25.83
N SER A 916 -27.54 44.91 -25.07
CA SER A 916 -26.27 45.55 -25.46
C SER A 916 -25.14 44.54 -25.31
N LEU A 917 -24.54 44.12 -26.42
CA LEU A 917 -23.41 43.17 -26.43
C LEU A 917 -22.15 43.86 -26.94
N SER A 918 -21.02 43.63 -26.28
CA SER A 918 -19.66 43.95 -26.76
C SER A 918 -18.77 42.73 -26.64
N ASN A 919 -17.78 42.62 -27.54
CA ASN A 919 -16.80 41.52 -27.56
C ASN A 919 -17.49 40.15 -27.48
N CYS A 920 -18.38 39.89 -28.44
CA CYS A 920 -19.10 38.63 -28.57
C CYS A 920 -19.06 38.25 -30.06
N GLU A 921 -18.59 37.05 -30.33
CA GLU A 921 -18.55 36.44 -31.65
C GLU A 921 -19.87 35.73 -31.97
N ALA A 922 -20.07 35.46 -33.27
CA ALA A 922 -21.34 35.05 -33.85
C ALA A 922 -21.41 33.58 -34.23
#